data_AF-A0A2N7S1N4-F1
#
_entry.id   AF-A0A2N7S1N4-F1
#
_cell.length_a   1.000
_cell.length_b   1.000
_cell.length_c   1.000
_cell.angle_alpha   90.00
_cell.angle_beta   90.00
_cell.angle_gamma   90.00
#
_symmetry.space_group_name_H-M   'P 1'
#
loop_
_entity.id
_entity.type
_entity.pdbx_description
1 polymer ?
#
loop_
_entity_poly.entity_id
_entity_poly.type
_entity_poly.pdbx_seq_one_letter_code
_entity_poly.pdbx_strand_id
1 'polypeptide(L)'
;MSDTAPGGGRRLPATSWTHSDAPELSLDGQWKFRWLPGVPGTPGGRGLLPAGELPESMADAGYDDSSWDSIAVPGHWVLQADGAYGRPSYTNVQFPFPCDPPYPPDENPTGDYRRTFEVPQSWTSGMERLVLRFDGVESRYKVWVNGQMIGWGTGSRLAQEFDVSSAVAAGENTIVVRVHQFSASSYVEDQDQWWLPGIFRSVTLKARPHGSIDDLWIKTGYSSGTGIITPEIMAADDAFPLRFVVPELEIDEVWQSREDIREVEVPAVSPWSAERPKLYGATVSSTGETISLRLGFRTVRIAGDQFLVNDRKVVFNGVNRHETHPLLGRAFDEQFARGDLMLMKRFNVNAIRTSHYPPHPRLLDLADELGFWVILENDLETHGFERHGWQGNPSDDPAWRSAYLDRMERTFERDKNHPSIIMWSLGNESGTGANLAAMSAWIHARDSSRPVHYEGDYTGEYTDVYSRMYASFPEVQTIGEDRMTAPLLGCTTAEAARQRTRPFLLCEYAHAMGNGPGGLQRYADLVDRYPRLHGGFVWEWRDHGLQASTPDGKSFYAYGGDFGEELHDGTFVMDGLVLSDSTASPGLHEFKHVVAPIKFSLSSVDGHRVRLGIRNDRHSADSGDLAFSWRLEAAGHPVASAEFLVSGSDDALEAGETATVELALPYPLPAGENWLTVEARLAEDAAWAAAGHEVASAQWPIAAPSTAMPGPRPARLPSSADAGGASIPLDNGRMQLGAAVFAEGKLMELAGQPVHGPRLELFRAPTDNDRGAHFGSYNHSDPWQEDEHGVPGNGEPGPSNADLWTAAGLDRLKARVLSVATGPGRVQVATRYSAADQACSIRVDEQWSLDESGLWLRIDMVPSRGWTSVWPRFGVRFQLGKEVDSASWYGLGPHESYPDSRLAARVGRYSASIDDLPVEYARPQETGHRSDLRELELGVGGAPWLRIEAWPDGLDRRPGFTLSRHTAQQLAGAAHPHELPEPTNSWLYLDAAQHGVGSRACGPDVWPEDALRPEARSLLLRITGLTGNETSRSG
;
A
#
# COMPACT_ATOMS: atom_id res chain seq x y z
N MET A 1 33.47 6.90 13.07
CA MET A 1 32.56 5.79 12.70
C MET A 1 31.66 5.38 13.84
N SER A 2 32.21 5.16 15.04
CA SER A 2 31.48 4.70 16.23
C SER A 2 31.07 5.81 17.21
N ASP A 3 31.07 7.07 16.78
CA ASP A 3 30.70 8.21 17.63
C ASP A 3 29.17 8.36 17.63
N THR A 4 28.54 8.41 18.80
CA THR A 4 27.08 8.55 18.96
C THR A 4 26.61 10.01 18.94
N ALA A 5 27.52 10.97 18.78
CA ALA A 5 27.18 12.38 18.68
C ALA A 5 26.35 12.68 17.40
N PRO A 6 25.52 13.74 17.42
CA PRO A 6 24.65 14.13 16.31
C PRO A 6 25.37 14.67 15.06
N GLY A 7 26.69 14.77 15.08
CA GLY A 7 27.50 15.43 14.05
C GLY A 7 28.59 16.29 14.67
N GLY A 8 29.46 16.87 13.84
CA GLY A 8 30.49 17.79 14.31
C GLY A 8 31.06 18.71 13.24
N GLY A 9 31.91 19.64 13.68
CA GLY A 9 32.48 20.69 12.84
C GLY A 9 31.63 21.95 12.81
N ARG A 10 31.56 22.62 11.66
CA ARG A 10 30.91 23.93 11.47
C ARG A 10 29.40 23.82 11.20
N ARG A 11 28.71 22.95 11.93
CA ARG A 11 27.26 22.74 11.81
C ARG A 11 26.53 24.04 12.16
N LEU A 12 25.50 24.36 11.38
CA LEU A 12 24.55 25.41 11.71
C LEU A 12 23.33 24.83 12.46
N PRO A 13 22.62 25.64 13.25
CA PRO A 13 21.34 25.24 13.85
C PRO A 13 20.34 24.75 12.80
N ALA A 14 19.42 23.88 13.20
CA ALA A 14 18.34 23.44 12.32
C ALA A 14 17.37 24.61 12.04
N THR A 15 16.93 24.74 10.79
CA THR A 15 16.01 25.79 10.34
C THR A 15 14.98 25.21 9.36
N SER A 16 13.93 25.99 9.07
CA SER A 16 12.94 25.62 8.06
C SER A 16 13.56 25.46 6.69
N TRP A 17 13.04 24.53 5.90
CA TRP A 17 13.23 24.59 4.46
C TRP A 17 12.32 25.68 3.89
N THR A 18 12.89 26.65 3.17
CA THR A 18 12.17 27.86 2.74
C THR A 18 12.37 28.14 1.25
N HIS A 19 11.34 28.73 0.62
CA HIS A 19 11.44 29.31 -0.71
C HIS A 19 11.95 30.75 -0.59
N SER A 20 13.25 30.93 -0.72
CA SER A 20 13.94 32.21 -0.56
C SER A 20 14.43 32.77 -1.90
N ASP A 21 14.50 34.09 -2.03
CA ASP A 21 15.20 34.78 -3.13
C ASP A 21 16.72 34.92 -2.90
N ALA A 22 17.22 34.46 -1.75
CA ALA A 22 18.65 34.41 -1.47
C ALA A 22 19.37 33.62 -2.56
N PRO A 23 20.51 34.11 -3.08
CA PRO A 23 21.19 33.43 -4.17
C PRO A 23 21.62 32.01 -3.79
N GLU A 24 21.27 31.04 -4.62
CA GLU A 24 21.64 29.64 -4.42
C GLU A 24 22.31 29.04 -5.66
N LEU A 25 23.11 28.01 -5.43
CA LEU A 25 23.78 27.23 -6.45
C LEU A 25 23.57 25.75 -6.11
N SER A 26 22.80 25.04 -6.92
CA SER A 26 22.76 23.58 -6.85
C SER A 26 24.13 23.02 -7.26
N LEU A 27 24.62 22.07 -6.47
CA LEU A 27 25.82 21.30 -6.75
C LEU A 27 25.47 19.91 -7.29
N ASP A 28 24.20 19.65 -7.60
CA ASP A 28 23.75 18.41 -8.24
C ASP A 28 24.37 18.26 -9.64
N GLY A 29 24.48 17.02 -10.10
CA GLY A 29 25.05 16.66 -11.39
C GLY A 29 26.09 15.54 -11.29
N GLN A 30 27.06 15.54 -12.20
CA GLN A 30 28.11 14.53 -12.26
C GLN A 30 29.28 14.91 -11.35
N TRP A 31 29.60 14.03 -10.41
CA TRP A 31 30.72 14.16 -9.49
C TRP A 31 31.78 13.12 -9.82
N LYS A 32 33.05 13.42 -9.54
CA LYS A 32 34.11 12.39 -9.53
C LYS A 32 33.87 11.46 -8.36
N PHE A 33 34.02 10.16 -8.60
CA PHE A 33 33.67 9.13 -7.63
C PHE A 33 34.70 8.01 -7.55
N ARG A 34 34.99 7.58 -6.33
CA ARG A 34 35.78 6.41 -6.03
C ARG A 34 35.08 5.57 -4.96
N TRP A 35 34.88 4.31 -5.27
CA TRP A 35 34.35 3.32 -4.33
C TRP A 35 35.49 2.55 -3.64
N LEU A 36 35.37 2.35 -2.33
CA LEU A 36 36.28 1.57 -1.51
C LEU A 36 35.49 0.52 -0.72
N PRO A 37 36.00 -0.73 -0.58
CA PRO A 37 35.28 -1.81 0.10
C PRO A 37 35.30 -1.71 1.64
N GLY A 38 35.95 -0.69 2.19
CA GLY A 38 36.10 -0.50 3.64
C GLY A 38 36.51 0.94 3.95
N VAL A 39 36.72 1.24 5.23
CA VAL A 39 36.96 2.61 5.72
C VAL A 39 38.46 2.91 5.84
N PRO A 40 39.04 3.84 5.05
CA PRO A 40 40.45 4.18 5.20
C PRO A 40 40.78 4.78 6.57
N GLY A 41 41.90 4.34 7.15
CA GLY A 41 42.39 4.81 8.45
C GLY A 41 41.90 3.99 9.65
N THR A 42 40.93 3.09 9.49
CA THR A 42 40.59 2.10 10.53
C THR A 42 41.62 0.96 10.56
N PRO A 43 41.69 0.17 11.64
CA PRO A 43 42.54 -1.03 11.67
C PRO A 43 42.27 -2.00 10.51
N GLY A 44 40.99 -2.25 10.17
CA GLY A 44 40.58 -3.10 9.04
C GLY A 44 40.79 -2.47 7.66
N GLY A 45 40.85 -1.14 7.57
CA GLY A 45 41.04 -0.42 6.30
C GLY A 45 42.49 -0.18 5.86
N ARG A 46 43.47 -0.85 6.49
CA ARG A 46 44.88 -0.70 6.11
C ARG A 46 45.16 -1.30 4.74
N GLY A 47 45.75 -0.51 3.85
CA GLY A 47 46.10 -0.95 2.49
C GLY A 47 44.99 -0.80 1.45
N LEU A 48 43.84 -0.22 1.81
CA LEU A 48 42.77 0.09 0.86
C LEU A 48 43.11 1.22 -0.12
N LEU A 49 44.01 2.12 0.28
CA LEU A 49 44.40 3.27 -0.53
C LEU A 49 45.68 2.98 -1.35
N PRO A 50 45.86 3.67 -2.48
CA PRO A 50 47.11 3.63 -3.25
C PRO A 50 48.34 3.91 -2.38
N ALA A 51 49.47 3.30 -2.75
CA ALA A 51 50.72 3.46 -2.02
C ALA A 51 51.12 4.95 -1.93
N GLY A 52 51.29 5.44 -0.69
CA GLY A 52 51.65 6.84 -0.42
C GLY A 52 50.45 7.77 -0.22
N GLU A 53 49.23 7.33 -0.47
CA GLU A 53 48.01 8.09 -0.15
C GLU A 53 47.66 7.95 1.34
N LEU A 54 47.48 9.06 2.04
CA LEU A 54 47.01 9.09 3.43
C LEU A 54 45.48 9.03 3.47
N PRO A 55 44.86 8.62 4.60
CA PRO A 55 43.41 8.45 4.71
C PRO A 55 42.56 9.63 4.24
N GLU A 56 43.08 10.86 4.32
CA GLU A 56 42.37 12.10 3.95
C GLU A 56 43.06 12.88 2.81
N SER A 57 43.99 12.26 2.07
CA SER A 57 44.74 12.94 0.98
C SER A 57 43.84 13.46 -0.14
N MET A 58 42.71 12.79 -0.41
CA MET A 58 41.73 13.19 -1.43
C MET A 58 41.04 14.54 -1.14
N ALA A 59 41.13 15.05 0.10
CA ALA A 59 40.59 16.34 0.49
C ALA A 59 41.38 17.51 -0.10
N ASP A 60 42.68 17.31 -0.41
CA ASP A 60 43.53 18.34 -1.01
C ASP A 60 42.92 18.81 -2.34
N ALA A 61 42.82 20.13 -2.52
CA ALA A 61 42.33 20.73 -3.75
C ALA A 61 43.19 20.33 -4.97
N GLY A 62 44.49 20.10 -4.78
CA GLY A 62 45.41 19.67 -5.82
C GLY A 62 45.46 18.15 -6.05
N TYR A 63 44.63 17.35 -5.37
CA TYR A 63 44.63 15.88 -5.57
C TYR A 63 44.16 15.53 -6.98
N ASP A 64 44.90 14.64 -7.65
CA ASP A 64 44.60 14.15 -8.99
C ASP A 64 43.54 13.04 -8.96
N ASP A 65 42.32 13.37 -9.34
CA ASP A 65 41.19 12.43 -9.52
C ASP A 65 40.86 12.19 -11.00
N SER A 66 41.79 12.48 -11.91
CA SER A 66 41.54 12.30 -13.35
C SER A 66 41.19 10.86 -13.72
N SER A 67 41.70 9.89 -12.96
CA SER A 67 41.39 8.46 -13.10
C SER A 67 40.13 7.99 -12.40
N TRP A 68 39.46 8.86 -11.63
CA TRP A 68 38.22 8.50 -10.95
C TRP A 68 37.06 8.47 -11.94
N ASP A 69 36.12 7.56 -11.68
CA ASP A 69 34.87 7.47 -12.41
C ASP A 69 33.99 8.69 -12.14
N SER A 70 32.82 8.72 -12.78
CA SER A 70 31.80 9.74 -12.53
C SER A 70 30.50 9.10 -12.04
N ILE A 71 29.81 9.80 -11.16
CA ILE A 71 28.55 9.37 -10.55
C ILE A 71 27.54 10.53 -10.53
N ALA A 72 26.25 10.22 -10.69
CA ALA A 72 25.19 11.20 -10.50
C ALA A 72 24.94 11.46 -9.01
N VAL A 73 24.81 12.73 -8.66
CA VAL A 73 24.34 13.23 -7.37
C VAL A 73 23.16 14.18 -7.67
N PRO A 74 21.98 14.00 -7.06
CA PRO A 74 21.64 12.96 -6.09
C PRO A 74 21.57 11.54 -6.68
N GLY A 75 21.89 10.53 -5.89
CA GLY A 75 21.68 9.12 -6.23
C GLY A 75 22.36 8.15 -5.27
N HIS A 76 21.92 6.89 -5.31
CA HIS A 76 22.55 5.79 -4.58
C HIS A 76 23.58 5.11 -5.46
N TRP A 77 24.78 4.86 -4.94
CA TRP A 77 25.85 4.30 -5.79
C TRP A 77 25.60 2.85 -6.19
N VAL A 78 24.87 2.10 -5.37
CA VAL A 78 24.52 0.69 -5.61
C VAL A 78 23.50 0.50 -6.74
N LEU A 79 22.85 1.58 -7.18
CA LEU A 79 21.92 1.60 -8.32
C LEU A 79 22.55 2.19 -9.60
N GLN A 80 23.83 2.56 -9.55
CA GLN A 80 24.55 3.15 -10.67
C GLN A 80 25.65 2.20 -11.16
N ALA A 81 26.07 2.38 -12.41
CA ALA A 81 27.16 1.62 -13.04
C ALA A 81 27.01 0.09 -12.96
N ASP A 82 25.77 -0.42 -13.05
CA ASP A 82 25.44 -1.86 -13.09
C ASP A 82 26.18 -2.70 -12.03
N GLY A 83 26.12 -2.25 -10.77
CA GLY A 83 26.69 -2.98 -9.63
C GLY A 83 28.20 -2.89 -9.46
N ALA A 84 28.88 -2.06 -10.25
CA ALA A 84 30.33 -1.83 -10.10
C ALA A 84 30.71 -1.31 -8.70
N TYR A 85 29.76 -0.74 -7.95
CA TYR A 85 29.96 -0.14 -6.63
C TYR A 85 29.19 -0.88 -5.52
N GLY A 86 28.94 -2.18 -5.71
CA GLY A 86 28.08 -2.98 -4.84
C GLY A 86 26.62 -3.00 -5.31
N ARG A 87 25.77 -3.70 -4.56
CA ARG A 87 24.36 -3.90 -4.88
C ARG A 87 23.47 -3.50 -3.69
N PRO A 88 22.18 -3.22 -3.92
CA PRO A 88 21.18 -3.06 -2.85
C PRO A 88 21.16 -4.27 -1.93
N SER A 89 20.75 -4.06 -0.68
CA SER A 89 20.53 -5.13 0.30
C SER A 89 19.20 -4.87 0.99
N TYR A 90 18.30 -5.86 1.05
CA TYR A 90 17.03 -5.74 1.76
C TYR A 90 17.02 -6.57 3.04
N THR A 91 16.69 -5.94 4.16
CA THR A 91 16.30 -6.61 5.40
C THR A 91 15.06 -5.92 5.98
N ASN A 92 14.21 -6.69 6.65
CA ASN A 92 13.08 -6.18 7.42
C ASN A 92 13.59 -5.80 8.83
N VAL A 93 13.52 -6.73 9.80
CA VAL A 93 13.93 -6.47 11.20
C VAL A 93 15.42 -6.70 11.47
N GLN A 94 16.07 -7.57 10.70
CA GLN A 94 17.43 -7.99 11.03
C GLN A 94 18.47 -7.00 10.50
N PHE A 95 19.41 -6.57 11.35
CA PHE A 95 20.57 -5.82 10.86
C PHE A 95 21.40 -6.67 9.86
N PRO A 96 21.92 -6.09 8.76
CA PRO A 96 22.83 -6.77 7.86
C PRO A 96 24.29 -6.84 8.39
N PHE A 97 24.48 -6.54 9.67
CA PHE A 97 25.77 -6.57 10.38
C PHE A 97 25.56 -6.99 11.85
N PRO A 98 26.62 -7.40 12.58
CA PRO A 98 26.48 -7.78 13.98
C PRO A 98 25.91 -6.65 14.85
N CYS A 99 24.95 -6.98 15.73
CA CYS A 99 24.39 -6.01 16.67
C CYS A 99 25.36 -5.77 17.85
N ASP A 100 26.32 -4.85 17.67
CA ASP A 100 27.35 -4.44 18.65
C ASP A 100 27.51 -2.91 18.67
N PRO A 101 26.48 -2.15 19.09
CA PRO A 101 26.54 -0.69 19.06
C PRO A 101 27.66 -0.14 19.96
N PRO A 102 28.38 0.92 19.54
CA PRO A 102 28.17 1.73 18.33
C PRO A 102 29.07 1.32 17.15
N TYR A 103 29.56 0.08 17.08
CA TYR A 103 30.60 -0.32 16.12
C TYR A 103 30.01 -0.86 14.80
N PRO A 104 30.33 -0.26 13.64
CA PRO A 104 30.00 -0.85 12.33
C PRO A 104 31.02 -1.94 11.92
N PRO A 105 30.72 -2.76 10.89
CA PRO A 105 31.66 -3.78 10.37
C PRO A 105 32.90 -3.17 9.69
N ASP A 106 33.96 -3.98 9.54
CA ASP A 106 35.16 -3.62 8.74
C ASP A 106 34.84 -3.58 7.23
N GLU A 107 34.02 -4.52 6.76
CA GLU A 107 33.44 -4.57 5.41
C GLU A 107 32.35 -3.49 5.29
N ASN A 108 32.79 -2.28 4.98
CA ASN A 108 31.95 -1.09 5.03
C ASN A 108 32.19 -0.22 3.80
N PRO A 109 31.40 -0.43 2.75
CA PRO A 109 31.49 0.33 1.51
C PRO A 109 31.54 1.84 1.77
N THR A 110 32.59 2.47 1.24
CA THR A 110 32.90 3.87 1.45
C THR A 110 33.06 4.56 0.10
N GLY A 111 32.22 5.56 -0.16
CA GLY A 111 32.25 6.36 -1.39
C GLY A 111 32.96 7.70 -1.17
N ASP A 112 34.01 7.97 -1.93
CA ASP A 112 34.62 9.30 -2.02
C ASP A 112 34.04 10.05 -3.23
N TYR A 113 33.53 11.25 -2.99
CA TYR A 113 32.94 12.15 -3.97
C TYR A 113 33.78 13.42 -4.06
N ARG A 114 34.09 13.89 -5.28
CA ARG A 114 34.77 15.17 -5.52
C ARG A 114 34.08 15.95 -6.61
N ARG A 115 33.92 17.26 -6.43
CA ARG A 115 33.31 18.14 -7.42
C ARG A 115 33.92 19.54 -7.36
N THR A 116 34.22 20.10 -8.52
CA THR A 116 34.57 21.52 -8.63
C THR A 116 33.32 22.38 -8.85
N PHE A 117 33.31 23.63 -8.42
CA PHE A 117 32.20 24.56 -8.69
C PHE A 117 32.70 26.00 -8.67
N GLU A 118 32.01 26.89 -9.39
CA GLU A 118 32.37 28.30 -9.46
C GLU A 118 31.50 29.16 -8.54
N VAL A 119 32.14 30.04 -7.78
CA VAL A 119 31.47 31.01 -6.90
C VAL A 119 31.76 32.44 -7.38
N PRO A 120 30.72 33.26 -7.64
CA PRO A 120 30.92 34.65 -8.04
C PRO A 120 31.67 35.46 -6.98
N GLN A 121 32.50 36.42 -7.41
CA GLN A 121 33.20 37.34 -6.51
C GLN A 121 32.22 38.06 -5.55
N SER A 122 31.04 38.43 -6.05
CA SER A 122 29.99 39.11 -5.29
C SER A 122 29.51 38.33 -4.06
N TRP A 123 29.59 37.00 -4.07
CA TRP A 123 29.22 36.17 -2.93
C TRP A 123 30.26 36.30 -1.81
N THR A 124 31.54 36.19 -2.14
CA THR A 124 32.62 36.25 -1.14
C THR A 124 32.89 37.65 -0.58
N SER A 125 32.53 38.71 -1.31
CA SER A 125 32.78 40.09 -0.89
C SER A 125 31.55 40.84 -0.37
N GLY A 126 30.34 40.28 -0.55
CA GLY A 126 29.08 41.00 -0.33
C GLY A 126 28.01 40.24 0.44
N MET A 127 28.25 38.98 0.81
CA MET A 127 27.34 38.17 1.62
C MET A 127 27.85 38.06 3.04
N GLU A 128 26.93 37.92 4.00
CA GLU A 128 27.26 37.73 5.41
C GLU A 128 27.82 36.32 5.65
N ARG A 129 27.21 35.31 5.02
CA ARG A 129 27.57 33.90 5.19
C ARG A 129 27.39 33.10 3.91
N LEU A 130 28.21 32.07 3.72
CA LEU A 130 28.01 31.03 2.71
C LEU A 130 27.71 29.71 3.43
N VAL A 131 26.61 29.07 3.03
CA VAL A 131 26.05 27.90 3.70
C VAL A 131 25.98 26.74 2.73
N LEU A 132 26.62 25.62 3.08
CA LEU A 132 26.52 24.38 2.34
C LEU A 132 25.45 23.49 2.98
N ARG A 133 24.44 23.11 2.20
CA ARG A 133 23.31 22.27 2.62
C ARG A 133 23.38 20.90 1.95
N PHE A 134 23.12 19.86 2.74
CA PHE A 134 22.82 18.50 2.28
C PHE A 134 21.40 18.15 2.74
N ASP A 135 20.51 17.79 1.80
CA ASP A 135 19.14 17.41 2.15
C ASP A 135 18.98 15.93 2.54
N GLY A 136 19.98 15.09 2.24
CA GLY A 136 19.97 13.66 2.59
C GLY A 136 21.21 12.92 2.10
N VAL A 137 21.88 12.20 3.00
CA VAL A 137 23.07 11.39 2.71
C VAL A 137 23.01 10.14 3.58
N GLU A 138 23.10 8.95 2.97
CA GLU A 138 23.01 7.68 3.68
C GLU A 138 24.39 6.98 3.76
N SER A 139 24.99 6.73 4.94
CA SER A 139 24.58 7.21 6.28
C SER A 139 25.47 8.36 6.78
N ARG A 140 26.61 8.06 7.39
CA ARG A 140 27.52 9.08 7.92
C ARG A 140 28.45 9.59 6.83
N TYR A 141 28.66 10.90 6.81
CA TYR A 141 29.57 11.52 5.85
C TYR A 141 30.46 12.60 6.47
N LYS A 142 31.61 12.86 5.84
CA LYS A 142 32.55 13.92 6.19
C LYS A 142 32.78 14.83 4.98
N VAL A 143 32.89 16.13 5.23
CA VAL A 143 32.95 17.16 4.19
C VAL A 143 34.20 18.02 4.31
N TRP A 144 34.83 18.27 3.17
CA TRP A 144 35.91 19.24 3.02
C TRP A 144 35.60 20.19 1.86
N VAL A 145 36.03 21.44 2.00
CA VAL A 145 35.99 22.44 0.94
C VAL A 145 37.38 23.05 0.82
N ASN A 146 37.95 23.03 -0.38
CA ASN A 146 39.31 23.53 -0.67
C ASN A 146 40.38 23.02 0.31
N GLY A 147 40.36 21.72 0.62
CA GLY A 147 41.29 21.11 1.58
C GLY A 147 40.96 21.33 3.06
N GLN A 148 40.03 22.22 3.40
CA GLN A 148 39.64 22.47 4.79
C GLN A 148 38.52 21.53 5.23
N MET A 149 38.70 20.85 6.35
CA MET A 149 37.64 20.05 6.97
C MET A 149 36.54 20.98 7.49
N ILE A 150 35.32 20.77 7.00
CA ILE A 150 34.14 21.56 7.37
C ILE A 150 33.42 20.91 8.53
N GLY A 151 33.13 19.61 8.42
CA GLY A 151 32.43 18.85 9.44
C GLY A 151 32.06 17.45 8.99
N TRP A 152 31.20 16.81 9.77
CA TRP A 152 30.60 15.51 9.47
C TRP A 152 29.15 15.49 9.94
N GLY A 153 28.29 14.77 9.20
CA GLY A 153 26.84 14.72 9.42
C GLY A 153 26.31 13.30 9.58
N THR A 154 25.12 13.20 10.18
CA THR A 154 24.35 11.96 10.43
C THR A 154 22.84 12.22 10.32
N GLY A 155 22.02 11.17 10.39
CA GLY A 155 20.57 11.27 10.19
C GLY A 155 20.30 11.29 8.70
N SER A 156 20.20 10.10 8.12
CA SER A 156 20.33 9.91 6.67
C SER A 156 19.32 10.71 5.87
N ARG A 157 18.08 10.83 6.39
CA ARG A 157 16.97 11.52 5.73
C ARG A 157 16.74 12.94 6.25
N LEU A 158 17.65 13.44 7.07
CA LEU A 158 17.55 14.75 7.71
C LEU A 158 18.54 15.75 7.10
N ALA A 159 18.07 16.97 6.86
CA ALA A 159 18.92 18.01 6.31
C ALA A 159 20.04 18.41 7.30
N GLN A 160 21.17 18.85 6.77
CA GLN A 160 22.28 19.41 7.53
C GLN A 160 22.91 20.58 6.78
N GLU A 161 23.11 21.68 7.48
CA GLU A 161 23.78 22.86 6.95
C GLU A 161 25.12 23.11 7.66
N PHE A 162 26.12 23.57 6.90
CA PHE A 162 27.44 23.92 7.39
C PHE A 162 27.86 25.33 6.94
N ASP A 163 28.51 26.07 7.84
CA ASP A 163 29.14 27.34 7.49
C ASP A 163 30.47 27.10 6.74
N VAL A 164 30.52 27.53 5.48
CA VAL A 164 31.68 27.41 4.59
C VAL A 164 32.29 28.76 4.22
N SER A 165 31.89 29.85 4.89
CA SER A 165 32.27 31.23 4.56
C SER A 165 33.78 31.46 4.52
N SER A 166 34.53 30.80 5.42
CA SER A 166 36.00 30.92 5.48
C SER A 166 36.76 29.88 4.64
N ALA A 167 36.04 28.94 4.00
CA ALA A 167 36.63 27.89 3.19
C ALA A 167 36.42 28.12 1.68
N VAL A 168 35.31 28.74 1.29
CA VAL A 168 34.99 29.09 -0.09
C VAL A 168 35.72 30.37 -0.52
N ALA A 169 36.19 30.40 -1.76
CA ALA A 169 36.82 31.55 -2.40
C ALA A 169 36.09 31.93 -3.70
N ALA A 170 36.36 33.12 -4.23
CA ALA A 170 35.84 33.52 -5.54
C ALA A 170 36.51 32.71 -6.65
N GLY A 171 35.74 32.35 -7.67
CA GLY A 171 36.19 31.48 -8.77
C GLY A 171 35.97 30.01 -8.45
N GLU A 172 36.88 29.15 -8.92
CA GLU A 172 36.78 27.70 -8.77
C GLU A 172 37.06 27.26 -7.32
N ASN A 173 36.21 26.36 -6.84
CA ASN A 173 36.30 25.71 -5.53
C ASN A 173 36.16 24.20 -5.72
N THR A 174 36.68 23.41 -4.78
CA THR A 174 36.52 21.96 -4.73
C THR A 174 35.81 21.55 -3.46
N ILE A 175 34.72 20.79 -3.60
CA ILE A 175 34.08 20.07 -2.50
C ILE A 175 34.46 18.59 -2.57
N VAL A 176 34.74 18.02 -1.39
CA VAL A 176 35.02 16.59 -1.23
C VAL A 176 34.12 16.06 -0.13
N VAL A 177 33.46 14.93 -0.40
CA VAL A 177 32.58 14.25 0.56
C VAL A 177 32.95 12.79 0.61
N ARG A 178 33.21 12.27 1.81
CA ARG A 178 33.36 10.83 2.05
C ARG A 178 32.11 10.33 2.74
N VAL A 179 31.45 9.34 2.16
CA VAL A 179 30.22 8.72 2.67
C VAL A 179 30.51 7.27 3.05
N HIS A 180 29.99 6.84 4.20
CA HIS A 180 30.08 5.46 4.66
C HIS A 180 28.68 4.84 4.67
N GLN A 181 28.56 3.62 4.15
CA GLN A 181 27.29 2.89 4.20
C GLN A 181 26.88 2.63 5.65
N PHE A 182 27.75 1.98 6.43
CA PHE A 182 27.47 1.66 7.82
C PHE A 182 28.19 2.60 8.78
N SER A 183 27.50 3.00 9.85
CA SER A 183 28.07 3.80 10.93
C SER A 183 27.30 3.55 12.23
N ALA A 184 27.67 4.22 13.32
CA ALA A 184 26.84 4.23 14.52
C ALA A 184 25.37 4.60 14.19
N SER A 185 25.14 5.50 13.23
CA SER A 185 23.78 5.92 12.86
C SER A 185 22.93 4.82 12.23
N SER A 186 23.54 3.75 11.70
CA SER A 186 22.82 2.60 11.13
C SER A 186 22.04 1.80 12.18
N TYR A 187 22.44 1.86 13.47
CA TYR A 187 21.72 1.21 14.57
C TYR A 187 20.38 1.88 14.92
N VAL A 188 20.14 3.09 14.41
CA VAL A 188 18.92 3.88 14.63
C VAL A 188 18.21 4.19 13.30
N GLU A 189 18.54 3.45 12.24
CA GLU A 189 18.01 3.58 10.88
C GLU A 189 17.72 2.19 10.29
N ASP A 190 17.10 1.33 11.10
CA ASP A 190 16.77 -0.07 10.79
C ASP A 190 15.35 -0.23 10.22
N GLN A 191 14.94 0.70 9.34
CA GLN A 191 13.64 0.64 8.67
C GLN A 191 13.51 -0.61 7.80
N ASP A 192 12.31 -1.18 7.72
CA ASP A 192 11.94 -2.23 6.75
C ASP A 192 11.98 -1.68 5.31
N GLN A 193 13.17 -1.69 4.70
CA GLN A 193 13.43 -1.17 3.37
C GLN A 193 14.80 -1.61 2.84
N TRP A 194 15.13 -1.23 1.61
CA TRP A 194 16.48 -1.37 1.08
C TRP A 194 17.52 -0.51 1.82
N TRP A 195 18.68 -1.07 2.13
CA TRP A 195 19.90 -0.33 2.46
C TRP A 195 20.52 0.25 1.18
N LEU A 196 20.48 1.57 1.01
CA LEU A 196 20.88 2.26 -0.22
C LEU A 196 21.77 3.46 0.11
N PRO A 197 23.09 3.27 0.21
CA PRO A 197 23.99 4.35 0.57
C PRO A 197 24.25 5.33 -0.58
N GLY A 198 24.58 6.58 -0.23
CA GLY A 198 24.92 7.64 -1.19
C GLY A 198 24.43 9.03 -0.79
N ILE A 199 24.82 10.04 -1.57
CA ILE A 199 24.27 11.40 -1.49
C ILE A 199 22.97 11.39 -2.31
N PHE A 200 21.85 11.03 -1.68
CA PHE A 200 20.61 10.69 -2.40
C PHE A 200 19.60 11.85 -2.50
N ARG A 201 19.87 12.99 -1.87
CA ARG A 201 19.13 14.25 -2.09
C ARG A 201 20.11 15.39 -2.41
N SER A 202 19.56 16.53 -2.80
CA SER A 202 20.32 17.66 -3.32
C SER A 202 21.42 18.17 -2.38
N VAL A 203 22.47 18.68 -3.00
CA VAL A 203 23.53 19.46 -2.35
C VAL A 203 23.48 20.89 -2.87
N THR A 204 23.38 21.88 -1.99
CA THR A 204 23.17 23.28 -2.40
C THR A 204 24.10 24.20 -1.63
N LEU A 205 24.71 25.17 -2.34
CA LEU A 205 25.41 26.29 -1.72
C LEU A 205 24.48 27.51 -1.71
N LYS A 206 24.17 28.03 -0.53
CA LYS A 206 23.35 29.23 -0.32
C LYS A 206 24.24 30.41 0.06
N ALA A 207 24.05 31.55 -0.59
CA ALA A 207 24.64 32.83 -0.20
C ALA A 207 23.64 33.62 0.64
N ARG A 208 24.00 33.87 1.90
CA ARG A 208 23.16 34.57 2.87
C ARG A 208 23.52 36.06 2.88
N PRO A 209 22.63 36.95 2.40
CA PRO A 209 22.90 38.39 2.39
C PRO A 209 22.96 38.98 3.80
N HIS A 210 23.55 40.16 3.94
CA HIS A 210 23.37 40.96 5.17
C HIS A 210 21.89 41.31 5.37
N GLY A 211 21.42 41.32 6.61
CA GLY A 211 20.02 41.54 6.93
C GLY A 211 19.10 40.40 6.46
N SER A 212 19.61 39.16 6.35
CA SER A 212 18.80 37.99 5.99
C SER A 212 17.91 37.51 7.15
N ILE A 213 16.92 36.68 6.83
CA ILE A 213 16.03 36.02 7.79
C ILE A 213 16.55 34.60 8.01
N ASP A 214 17.16 34.33 9.15
CA ASP A 214 17.78 33.04 9.47
C ASP A 214 16.76 31.89 9.51
N ASP A 215 15.60 32.13 10.11
CA ASP A 215 14.47 31.19 10.16
C ASP A 215 13.16 31.92 10.44
N LEU A 216 12.04 31.24 10.17
CA LEU A 216 10.73 31.71 10.54
C LEU A 216 9.75 30.55 10.79
N TRP A 217 8.81 30.81 11.67
CA TRP A 217 7.64 29.98 11.88
C TRP A 217 6.39 30.85 11.85
N ILE A 218 5.57 30.70 10.81
CA ILE A 218 4.28 31.39 10.68
C ILE A 218 3.20 30.41 11.09
N LYS A 219 2.92 30.38 12.40
CA LYS A 219 1.91 29.48 12.95
C LYS A 219 0.52 30.02 12.64
N THR A 220 -0.30 29.22 11.97
CA THR A 220 -1.70 29.56 11.69
C THR A 220 -2.66 28.80 12.61
N GLY A 221 -3.73 29.46 13.03
CA GLY A 221 -4.87 28.87 13.72
C GLY A 221 -6.19 29.27 13.07
N TYR A 222 -7.22 28.47 13.29
CA TYR A 222 -8.58 28.71 12.81
C TYR A 222 -9.60 28.45 13.93
N SER A 223 -10.58 29.34 14.06
CA SER A 223 -11.76 29.12 14.90
C SER A 223 -12.95 29.91 14.37
N SER A 224 -14.05 29.21 14.07
CA SER A 224 -15.35 29.82 13.74
C SER A 224 -15.31 30.90 12.64
N GLY A 225 -14.50 30.69 11.60
CA GLY A 225 -14.33 31.65 10.49
C GLY A 225 -13.17 32.63 10.65
N THR A 226 -12.68 32.83 11.87
CA THR A 226 -11.54 33.70 12.17
C THR A 226 -10.22 32.93 12.03
N GLY A 227 -9.26 33.54 11.35
CA GLY A 227 -7.88 33.08 11.26
C GLY A 227 -7.00 33.79 12.28
N ILE A 228 -5.99 33.10 12.79
CA ILE A 228 -4.95 33.67 13.65
C ILE A 228 -3.60 33.36 13.02
N ILE A 229 -2.72 34.36 12.92
CA ILE A 229 -1.33 34.20 12.49
C ILE A 229 -0.44 34.61 13.65
N THR A 230 0.40 33.71 14.13
CA THR A 230 1.39 33.96 15.19
C THR A 230 2.79 33.79 14.59
N PRO A 231 3.45 34.89 14.18
CA PRO A 231 4.79 34.84 13.61
C PRO A 231 5.88 34.71 14.68
N GLU A 232 6.83 33.81 14.47
CA GLU A 232 8.12 33.75 15.15
C GLU A 232 9.20 33.89 14.07
N ILE A 233 9.98 34.98 14.10
CA ILE A 233 10.99 35.26 13.06
C ILE A 233 12.35 35.43 13.72
N MET A 234 13.32 34.65 13.27
CA MET A 234 14.72 34.74 13.65
C MET A 234 15.47 35.56 12.60
N ALA A 235 15.80 36.79 12.96
CA ALA A 235 16.62 37.67 12.14
C ALA A 235 17.46 38.61 13.04
N ALA A 236 18.60 39.06 12.53
CA ALA A 236 19.43 40.08 13.17
C ALA A 236 18.78 41.48 13.09
N ASP A 237 19.24 42.41 13.93
CA ASP A 237 18.66 43.76 14.02
C ASP A 237 18.76 44.55 12.70
N ASP A 238 19.77 44.28 11.88
CA ASP A 238 19.98 44.92 10.57
C ASP A 238 19.08 44.37 9.45
N ALA A 239 18.35 43.27 9.70
CA ALA A 239 17.31 42.77 8.81
C ALA A 239 16.05 43.64 8.84
N PHE A 240 15.83 44.39 9.93
CA PHE A 240 14.65 45.23 10.08
C PHE A 240 14.76 46.55 9.28
N PRO A 241 13.63 47.11 8.78
CA PRO A 241 12.26 46.65 9.01
C PRO A 241 11.89 45.39 8.20
N LEU A 242 11.11 44.50 8.83
CA LEU A 242 10.52 43.33 8.17
C LEU A 242 9.12 43.68 7.66
N ARG A 243 8.77 43.21 6.46
CA ARG A 243 7.44 43.36 5.86
C ARG A 243 6.79 42.00 5.66
N PHE A 244 5.63 41.79 6.27
CA PHE A 244 4.82 40.58 6.12
C PHE A 244 3.56 40.87 5.32
N VAL A 245 3.41 40.21 4.16
CA VAL A 245 2.32 40.48 3.22
C VAL A 245 1.55 39.19 2.92
N VAL A 246 0.23 39.26 3.04
CA VAL A 246 -0.71 38.23 2.55
C VAL A 246 -1.75 38.92 1.65
N PRO A 247 -1.50 39.02 0.34
CA PRO A 247 -2.30 39.88 -0.54
C PRO A 247 -3.79 39.55 -0.57
N GLU A 248 -4.16 38.27 -0.60
CA GLU A 248 -5.56 37.84 -0.65
C GLU A 248 -6.34 38.18 0.62
N LEU A 249 -5.66 38.34 1.76
CA LEU A 249 -6.27 38.70 3.04
C LEU A 249 -6.08 40.19 3.39
N GLU A 250 -5.56 40.99 2.44
CA GLU A 250 -5.28 42.42 2.61
C GLU A 250 -4.35 42.72 3.81
N ILE A 251 -3.43 41.80 4.13
CA ILE A 251 -2.43 41.96 5.20
C ILE A 251 -1.15 42.56 4.62
N ASP A 252 -0.67 43.64 5.23
CA ASP A 252 0.60 44.31 4.92
C ASP A 252 1.17 44.92 6.22
N GLU A 253 1.76 44.08 7.05
CA GLU A 253 2.37 44.49 8.33
C GLU A 253 3.84 44.86 8.10
N VAL A 254 4.29 45.94 8.75
CA VAL A 254 5.69 46.34 8.77
C VAL A 254 6.16 46.43 10.22
N TRP A 255 7.12 45.59 10.59
CA TRP A 255 7.72 45.55 11.92
C TRP A 255 9.08 46.26 11.88
N GLN A 256 9.26 47.29 12.71
CA GLN A 256 10.49 48.09 12.76
C GLN A 256 11.56 47.46 13.65
N SER A 257 11.14 46.64 14.62
CA SER A 257 12.03 45.83 15.45
C SER A 257 11.36 44.50 15.83
N ARG A 258 12.12 43.63 16.51
CA ARG A 258 11.63 42.33 16.98
C ARG A 258 10.41 42.46 17.90
N GLU A 259 10.35 43.51 18.72
CA GLU A 259 9.27 43.76 19.66
C GLU A 259 7.94 44.16 18.98
N ASP A 260 7.99 44.58 17.71
CA ASP A 260 6.80 44.93 16.94
C ASP A 260 6.08 43.70 16.39
N ILE A 261 6.77 42.55 16.29
CA ILE A 261 6.21 41.30 15.79
C ILE A 261 5.12 40.86 16.76
N ARG A 262 3.90 40.77 16.25
CA ARG A 262 2.70 40.44 17.03
C ARG A 262 1.80 39.50 16.24
N GLU A 263 0.91 38.86 16.97
CA GLU A 263 -0.18 38.10 16.40
C GLU A 263 -1.08 38.99 15.53
N VAL A 264 -1.55 38.42 14.41
CA VAL A 264 -2.48 39.05 13.48
C VAL A 264 -3.77 38.23 13.45
N GLU A 265 -4.87 38.85 13.84
CA GLU A 265 -6.20 38.27 13.71
C GLU A 265 -6.78 38.60 12.33
N VAL A 266 -7.30 37.59 11.64
CA VAL A 266 -7.89 37.71 10.31
C VAL A 266 -9.40 37.43 10.42
N PRO A 267 -10.28 38.44 10.28
CA PRO A 267 -11.70 38.29 10.58
C PRO A 267 -12.45 37.23 9.78
N ALA A 268 -11.99 36.90 8.57
CA ALA A 268 -12.61 35.90 7.71
C ALA A 268 -11.54 35.16 6.89
N VAL A 269 -11.43 33.85 7.12
CA VAL A 269 -10.59 32.95 6.33
C VAL A 269 -11.36 31.67 5.99
N SER A 270 -11.03 31.08 4.84
CA SER A 270 -11.42 29.72 4.52
C SER A 270 -10.40 28.76 5.15
N PRO A 271 -10.83 27.79 5.97
CA PRO A 271 -9.91 26.89 6.63
C PRO A 271 -9.26 25.92 5.64
N TRP A 272 -8.05 25.48 5.96
CA TRP A 272 -7.38 24.39 5.27
C TRP A 272 -7.85 23.04 5.83
N SER A 273 -8.16 22.10 4.95
CA SER A 273 -8.36 20.68 5.26
C SER A 273 -7.87 19.80 4.09
N ALA A 274 -7.76 18.48 4.30
CA ALA A 274 -7.42 17.56 3.21
C ALA A 274 -8.47 17.51 2.07
N GLU A 275 -9.70 17.97 2.33
CA GLU A 275 -10.79 18.01 1.34
C GLU A 275 -10.87 19.38 0.65
N ARG A 276 -10.57 20.46 1.38
CA ARG A 276 -10.49 21.83 0.87
C ARG A 276 -9.14 22.43 1.25
N PRO A 277 -8.07 22.14 0.48
CA PRO A 277 -6.70 22.56 0.80
C PRO A 277 -6.46 24.04 0.46
N LYS A 278 -7.24 24.94 1.08
CA LYS A 278 -7.11 26.37 0.82
C LYS A 278 -5.78 26.91 1.36
N LEU A 279 -4.97 27.42 0.46
CA LEU A 279 -3.71 28.08 0.76
C LEU A 279 -3.77 29.57 0.39
N TYR A 280 -3.13 30.39 1.21
CA TYR A 280 -2.94 31.83 1.01
C TYR A 280 -1.45 32.11 0.78
N GLY A 281 -1.10 32.69 -0.37
CA GLY A 281 0.28 33.09 -0.64
C GLY A 281 0.73 34.21 0.29
N ALA A 282 1.87 34.04 0.94
CA ALA A 282 2.43 35.01 1.87
C ALA A 282 3.92 35.25 1.60
N THR A 283 4.41 36.43 1.97
CA THR A 283 5.83 36.77 1.92
C THR A 283 6.28 37.44 3.20
N VAL A 284 7.48 37.13 3.66
CA VAL A 284 8.21 37.88 4.69
C VAL A 284 9.47 38.43 4.04
N SER A 285 9.60 39.76 3.98
CA SER A 285 10.73 40.42 3.34
C SER A 285 11.52 41.25 4.36
N SER A 286 12.83 41.16 4.31
CA SER A 286 13.78 42.04 4.98
C SER A 286 14.42 43.00 3.97
N THR A 287 15.45 43.72 4.40
CA THR A 287 16.30 44.52 3.48
C THR A 287 17.17 43.66 2.56
N GLY A 288 17.42 42.39 2.92
CA GLY A 288 18.36 41.50 2.23
C GLY A 288 17.75 40.23 1.63
N GLU A 289 16.57 39.81 2.05
CA GLU A 289 15.96 38.52 1.66
C GLU A 289 14.43 38.58 1.67
N THR A 290 13.80 37.87 0.75
CA THR A 290 12.36 37.59 0.74
C THR A 290 12.11 36.09 0.79
N ILE A 291 11.32 35.65 1.78
CA ILE A 291 10.86 34.26 1.90
C ILE A 291 9.38 34.19 1.53
N SER A 292 9.04 33.26 0.63
CA SER A 292 7.69 32.95 0.17
C SER A 292 7.12 31.72 0.88
N LEU A 293 5.86 31.79 1.27
CA LEU A 293 5.15 30.76 2.04
C LEU A 293 3.73 30.58 1.50
N ARG A 294 3.11 29.45 1.86
CA ARG A 294 1.69 29.17 1.61
C ARG A 294 1.03 28.83 2.94
N LEU A 295 0.14 29.71 3.40
CA LEU A 295 -0.51 29.58 4.70
C LEU A 295 -1.82 28.82 4.58
N GLY A 296 -2.00 27.76 5.38
CA GLY A 296 -3.26 27.03 5.49
C GLY A 296 -3.82 27.14 6.90
N PHE A 297 -4.91 27.90 7.07
CA PHE A 297 -5.48 28.15 8.40
C PHE A 297 -6.19 26.92 8.94
N ARG A 298 -5.63 26.31 9.99
CA ARG A 298 -6.23 25.15 10.66
C ARG A 298 -5.80 25.03 12.11
N THR A 299 -6.67 24.51 12.95
CA THR A 299 -6.36 24.19 14.36
C THR A 299 -6.53 22.70 14.60
N VAL A 300 -5.48 22.06 15.14
CA VAL A 300 -5.54 20.67 15.64
C VAL A 300 -5.80 20.71 17.15
N ARG A 301 -6.68 19.84 17.64
CA ARG A 301 -6.99 19.71 19.07
C ARG A 301 -7.39 18.28 19.42
N ILE A 302 -6.93 17.79 20.56
CA ILE A 302 -7.49 16.58 21.18
C ILE A 302 -8.49 17.00 22.26
N ALA A 303 -9.68 16.41 22.21
CA ALA A 303 -10.76 16.68 23.17
C ALA A 303 -11.25 15.35 23.76
N GLY A 304 -10.66 14.94 24.89
CA GLY A 304 -10.84 13.57 25.39
C GLY A 304 -10.23 12.58 24.41
N ASP A 305 -11.04 11.66 23.92
CA ASP A 305 -10.63 10.62 22.97
C ASP A 305 -10.88 10.99 21.49
N GLN A 306 -11.15 12.26 21.21
CA GLN A 306 -11.40 12.76 19.85
C GLN A 306 -10.22 13.58 19.33
N PHE A 307 -9.63 13.16 18.23
CA PHE A 307 -8.72 13.96 17.39
C PHE A 307 -9.52 14.86 16.45
N LEU A 308 -9.41 16.17 16.65
CA LEU A 308 -10.18 17.19 15.94
C LEU A 308 -9.26 18.08 15.09
N VAL A 309 -9.72 18.42 13.89
CA VAL A 309 -9.20 19.53 13.10
C VAL A 309 -10.36 20.46 12.79
N ASN A 310 -10.19 21.76 13.06
CA ASN A 310 -11.24 22.77 12.91
C ASN A 310 -12.54 22.37 13.63
N ASP A 311 -12.38 21.85 14.85
CA ASP A 311 -13.44 21.35 15.74
C ASP A 311 -14.29 20.17 15.22
N ARG A 312 -13.82 19.47 14.18
CA ARG A 312 -14.49 18.26 13.66
C ARG A 312 -13.56 17.04 13.69
N LYS A 313 -14.13 15.87 14.02
CA LYS A 313 -13.43 14.58 14.10
C LYS A 313 -12.80 14.25 12.75
N VAL A 314 -11.51 13.94 12.75
CA VAL A 314 -10.83 13.43 11.54
C VAL A 314 -10.94 11.90 11.50
N VAL A 315 -11.25 11.33 10.34
CA VAL A 315 -11.08 9.90 10.07
C VAL A 315 -9.96 9.77 9.02
N PHE A 316 -8.91 9.03 9.39
CA PHE A 316 -7.77 8.73 8.54
C PHE A 316 -8.10 7.54 7.65
N ASN A 317 -8.18 7.81 6.36
CA ASN A 317 -8.16 6.83 5.29
C ASN A 317 -6.77 6.94 4.65
N GLY A 318 -5.77 6.50 5.41
CA GLY A 318 -4.37 6.77 5.13
C GLY A 318 -3.60 5.61 4.53
N VAL A 319 -2.38 5.91 4.10
CA VAL A 319 -1.37 4.94 3.69
C VAL A 319 -0.01 5.31 4.28
N ASN A 320 0.79 4.31 4.62
CA ASN A 320 2.22 4.48 4.85
C ASN A 320 2.91 4.67 3.50
N ARG A 321 3.86 5.61 3.43
CA ARG A 321 4.54 5.96 2.18
C ARG A 321 6.03 6.17 2.41
N HIS A 322 6.82 5.22 1.94
CA HIS A 322 8.25 5.40 1.70
C HIS A 322 8.51 6.25 0.44
N GLU A 323 9.68 6.88 0.37
CA GLU A 323 10.22 7.35 -0.90
C GLU A 323 10.83 6.17 -1.66
N THR A 324 10.24 5.82 -2.80
CA THR A 324 10.69 4.67 -3.58
C THR A 324 10.50 4.92 -5.07
N HIS A 325 11.45 4.43 -5.86
CA HIS A 325 11.44 4.47 -7.31
C HIS A 325 12.23 3.26 -7.84
N PRO A 326 11.67 2.43 -8.75
CA PRO A 326 12.31 1.19 -9.18
C PRO A 326 13.72 1.34 -9.76
N LEU A 327 14.04 2.51 -10.30
CA LEU A 327 15.35 2.83 -10.87
C LEU A 327 16.21 3.75 -9.99
N LEU A 328 15.59 4.56 -9.13
CA LEU A 328 16.27 5.66 -8.45
C LEU A 328 16.38 5.43 -6.93
N GLY A 329 15.77 4.38 -6.40
CA GLY A 329 15.71 4.13 -4.96
C GLY A 329 14.94 5.25 -4.27
N ARG A 330 15.57 5.90 -3.28
CA ARG A 330 15.00 7.03 -2.53
C ARG A 330 15.28 8.40 -3.14
N ALA A 331 16.01 8.49 -4.27
CA ALA A 331 16.26 9.79 -4.89
C ALA A 331 14.94 10.40 -5.41
N PHE A 332 14.69 11.66 -5.05
CA PHE A 332 13.40 12.31 -5.26
C PHE A 332 13.19 12.77 -6.71
N ASP A 333 12.03 12.43 -7.26
CA ASP A 333 11.52 12.97 -8.53
C ASP A 333 10.15 13.61 -8.29
N GLU A 334 10.04 14.93 -8.50
CA GLU A 334 8.81 15.67 -8.19
C GLU A 334 7.63 15.23 -9.06
N GLN A 335 7.87 14.86 -10.33
CA GLN A 335 6.82 14.45 -11.24
C GLN A 335 6.22 13.09 -10.81
N PHE A 336 7.07 12.14 -10.47
CA PHE A 336 6.68 10.85 -9.92
C PHE A 336 5.93 11.03 -8.61
N ALA A 337 6.47 11.80 -7.66
CA ALA A 337 5.82 12.08 -6.38
C ALA A 337 4.45 12.76 -6.54
N ARG A 338 4.32 13.72 -7.46
CA ARG A 338 3.01 14.36 -7.74
C ARG A 338 2.03 13.35 -8.37
N GLY A 339 2.49 12.53 -9.32
CA GLY A 339 1.66 11.48 -9.92
C GLY A 339 1.16 10.47 -8.90
N ASP A 340 2.02 10.12 -7.94
CA ASP A 340 1.79 9.24 -6.81
C ASP A 340 0.71 9.79 -5.87
N LEU A 341 0.85 11.04 -5.41
CA LEU A 341 -0.14 11.71 -4.57
C LEU A 341 -1.48 11.91 -5.31
N MET A 342 -1.47 12.21 -6.61
CA MET A 342 -2.71 12.28 -7.37
C MET A 342 -3.38 10.90 -7.49
N LEU A 343 -2.61 9.81 -7.59
CA LEU A 343 -3.14 8.45 -7.58
C LEU A 343 -3.80 8.14 -6.23
N MET A 344 -3.16 8.49 -5.11
CA MET A 344 -3.75 8.39 -3.77
C MET A 344 -5.12 9.09 -3.71
N LYS A 345 -5.25 10.35 -4.16
CA LYS A 345 -6.53 11.08 -4.17
C LYS A 345 -7.60 10.38 -5.04
N ARG A 346 -7.21 9.84 -6.21
CA ARG A 346 -8.11 9.06 -7.09
C ARG A 346 -8.64 7.77 -6.44
N PHE A 347 -8.00 7.32 -5.37
CA PHE A 347 -8.39 6.15 -4.59
C PHE A 347 -8.85 6.50 -3.17
N ASN A 348 -9.36 7.73 -2.99
CA ASN A 348 -9.98 8.22 -1.74
C ASN A 348 -9.04 8.29 -0.53
N VAL A 349 -7.72 8.17 -0.72
CA VAL A 349 -6.74 8.39 0.35
C VAL A 349 -6.78 9.86 0.77
N ASN A 350 -6.84 10.12 2.07
CA ASN A 350 -6.85 11.48 2.64
C ASN A 350 -5.67 11.77 3.59
N ALA A 351 -4.86 10.77 3.90
CA ALA A 351 -3.77 10.89 4.87
C ALA A 351 -2.53 10.11 4.46
N ILE A 352 -1.35 10.60 4.86
CA ILE A 352 -0.05 9.97 4.63
C ILE A 352 0.70 9.90 5.96
N ARG A 353 1.24 8.72 6.28
CA ARG A 353 2.33 8.59 7.25
C ARG A 353 3.64 8.46 6.49
N THR A 354 4.62 9.26 6.87
CA THR A 354 5.94 9.31 6.21
C THR A 354 6.87 8.23 6.80
N SER A 355 6.50 6.96 6.58
CA SER A 355 7.20 5.80 7.12
C SER A 355 8.63 5.71 6.57
N HIS A 356 9.69 5.65 7.40
CA HIS A 356 9.74 6.05 8.83
C HIS A 356 10.80 7.13 9.03
N TYR A 357 10.64 8.21 8.26
CA TYR A 357 11.56 9.33 8.23
C TYR A 357 10.96 10.51 7.45
N PRO A 358 11.48 11.73 7.63
CA PRO A 358 10.97 12.87 6.89
C PRO A 358 11.23 12.68 5.37
N PRO A 359 10.22 12.94 4.52
CA PRO A 359 10.35 12.82 3.08
C PRO A 359 11.26 13.93 2.54
N HIS A 360 11.51 13.96 1.24
CA HIS A 360 12.08 15.15 0.61
C HIS A 360 11.18 16.36 0.92
N PRO A 361 11.74 17.52 1.31
CA PRO A 361 10.93 18.65 1.83
C PRO A 361 9.86 19.11 0.83
N ARG A 362 10.15 19.02 -0.48
CA ARG A 362 9.18 19.32 -1.54
C ARG A 362 7.91 18.46 -1.54
N LEU A 363 7.92 17.26 -0.94
CA LEU A 363 6.72 16.44 -0.83
C LEU A 363 5.63 17.11 0.02
N LEU A 364 6.02 17.83 1.08
CA LEU A 364 5.08 18.51 1.98
C LEU A 364 4.39 19.69 1.29
N ASP A 365 5.09 20.35 0.36
CA ASP A 365 4.45 21.33 -0.51
C ASP A 365 3.33 20.71 -1.35
N LEU A 366 3.54 19.50 -1.87
CA LEU A 366 2.52 18.77 -2.64
C LEU A 366 1.37 18.31 -1.74
N ALA A 367 1.66 17.88 -0.51
CA ALA A 367 0.66 17.48 0.47
C ALA A 367 -0.25 18.64 0.90
N ASP A 368 0.33 19.83 1.09
CA ASP A 368 -0.42 21.06 1.38
C ASP A 368 -1.34 21.45 0.23
N GLU A 369 -0.87 21.30 -1.01
CA GLU A 369 -1.58 21.68 -2.25
C GLU A 369 -2.72 20.72 -2.60
N LEU A 370 -2.43 19.41 -2.58
CA LEU A 370 -3.37 18.37 -2.98
C LEU A 370 -4.32 17.96 -1.84
N GLY A 371 -3.99 18.35 -0.61
CA GLY A 371 -4.78 18.09 0.59
C GLY A 371 -4.58 16.68 1.12
N PHE A 372 -3.63 16.52 2.05
CA PHE A 372 -3.43 15.30 2.83
C PHE A 372 -3.17 15.64 4.30
N TRP A 373 -3.79 14.88 5.20
CA TRP A 373 -3.36 14.86 6.59
C TRP A 373 -2.04 14.11 6.70
N VAL A 374 -1.01 14.75 7.26
CA VAL A 374 0.33 14.15 7.37
C VAL A 374 0.69 13.85 8.82
N ILE A 375 1.07 12.60 9.07
CA ILE A 375 1.90 12.21 10.21
C ILE A 375 3.35 12.30 9.73
N LEU A 376 4.05 13.33 10.19
CA LEU A 376 5.45 13.55 9.84
C LEU A 376 6.31 12.82 10.86
N GLU A 377 7.02 11.79 10.40
CA GLU A 377 7.78 10.89 11.25
C GLU A 377 9.27 11.20 11.23
N ASN A 378 9.87 11.24 12.42
CA ASN A 378 11.29 11.42 12.59
C ASN A 378 12.07 10.18 12.11
N ASP A 379 13.29 10.42 11.63
CA ASP A 379 14.21 9.40 11.14
C ASP A 379 14.80 8.59 12.30
N LEU A 380 14.08 7.57 12.77
CA LEU A 380 14.46 6.73 13.90
C LEU A 380 13.77 5.36 13.87
N GLU A 381 14.58 4.30 13.82
CA GLU A 381 14.12 2.91 13.97
C GLU A 381 15.23 2.00 14.55
N THR A 382 14.91 1.21 15.59
CA THR A 382 15.86 0.31 16.26
C THR A 382 15.35 -1.14 16.36
N HIS A 383 14.52 -1.57 15.41
CA HIS A 383 13.74 -2.81 15.49
C HIS A 383 14.61 -4.06 15.74
N GLY A 384 15.78 -4.17 15.10
CA GLY A 384 16.69 -5.30 15.30
C GLY A 384 17.14 -5.57 16.74
N PHE A 385 16.99 -4.61 17.65
CA PHE A 385 17.23 -4.80 19.09
C PHE A 385 16.14 -5.64 19.79
N GLU A 386 14.94 -5.73 19.24
CA GLU A 386 13.84 -6.53 19.81
C GLU A 386 14.22 -8.01 19.93
N ARG A 387 14.91 -8.55 18.91
CA ARG A 387 15.39 -9.95 18.87
C ARG A 387 16.35 -10.30 20.02
N HIS A 388 16.86 -9.29 20.72
CA HIS A 388 17.75 -9.40 21.87
C HIS A 388 17.09 -8.92 23.17
N GLY A 389 15.76 -8.78 23.18
CA GLY A 389 15.00 -8.28 24.32
C GLY A 389 15.32 -6.82 24.65
N TRP A 390 15.59 -6.00 23.62
CA TRP A 390 15.92 -4.57 23.72
C TRP A 390 17.22 -4.26 24.51
N GLN A 391 18.07 -5.26 24.74
CA GLN A 391 19.35 -5.05 25.43
C GLN A 391 20.26 -4.12 24.61
N GLY A 392 20.71 -3.03 25.24
CA GLY A 392 21.56 -2.03 24.58
C GLY A 392 20.84 -1.14 23.57
N ASN A 393 19.50 -1.14 23.55
CA ASN A 393 18.72 -0.31 22.64
C ASN A 393 19.06 1.18 22.82
N PRO A 394 19.44 1.90 21.73
CA PRO A 394 19.72 3.33 21.77
C PRO A 394 18.59 4.20 22.35
N SER A 395 17.33 3.72 22.34
CA SER A 395 16.18 4.46 22.88
C SER A 395 16.22 4.69 24.39
N ASP A 396 16.99 3.90 25.13
CA ASP A 396 17.18 4.04 26.58
C ASP A 396 18.64 4.21 27.01
N ASP A 397 19.58 4.28 26.06
CA ASP A 397 21.00 4.51 26.35
C ASP A 397 21.34 6.02 26.36
N PRO A 398 21.78 6.59 27.50
CA PRO A 398 22.14 8.01 27.60
C PRO A 398 23.21 8.48 26.62
N ALA A 399 24.07 7.58 26.10
CA ALA A 399 25.09 7.92 25.11
C ALA A 399 24.50 8.40 23.77
N TRP A 400 23.25 8.05 23.48
CA TRP A 400 22.55 8.40 22.24
C TRP A 400 21.58 9.58 22.39
N ARG A 401 21.38 10.08 23.62
CA ARG A 401 20.37 11.10 23.92
C ARG A 401 20.49 12.35 23.05
N SER A 402 21.71 12.82 22.81
CA SER A 402 21.94 14.01 21.98
C SER A 402 21.63 13.76 20.50
N ALA A 403 21.87 12.54 19.99
CA ALA A 403 21.49 12.17 18.63
C ALA A 403 19.97 12.07 18.47
N TYR A 404 19.26 11.54 19.48
CA TYR A 404 17.79 11.46 19.48
C TYR A 404 17.15 12.86 19.44
N LEU A 405 17.61 13.76 20.32
CA LEU A 405 17.11 15.14 20.36
C LEU A 405 17.44 15.91 19.07
N ASP A 406 18.64 15.76 18.52
CA ASP A 406 19.03 16.40 17.25
C ASP A 406 18.18 15.92 16.06
N ARG A 407 17.90 14.62 16.00
CA ARG A 407 17.03 14.05 14.95
C ARG A 407 15.63 14.65 15.02
N MET A 408 15.04 14.71 16.22
CA MET A 408 13.73 15.32 16.42
C MET A 408 13.71 16.82 16.13
N GLU A 409 14.75 17.54 16.56
CA GLU A 409 14.91 18.98 16.30
C GLU A 409 14.97 19.26 14.80
N ARG A 410 15.80 18.54 14.05
CA ARG A 410 15.92 18.73 12.59
C ARG A 410 14.66 18.32 11.83
N THR A 411 13.96 17.30 12.32
CA THR A 411 12.65 16.90 11.79
C THR A 411 11.63 18.03 11.97
N PHE A 412 11.50 18.56 13.19
CA PHE A 412 10.56 19.62 13.49
C PHE A 412 10.89 20.92 12.77
N GLU A 413 12.13 21.40 12.92
CA GLU A 413 12.50 22.73 12.46
C GLU A 413 12.40 22.85 10.94
N ARG A 414 12.69 21.79 10.19
CA ARG A 414 12.59 21.78 8.73
C ARG A 414 11.15 22.02 8.25
N ASP A 415 10.16 21.44 8.93
CA ASP A 415 8.81 21.22 8.37
C ASP A 415 7.67 21.94 9.13
N LYS A 416 7.97 22.63 10.23
CA LYS A 416 7.00 23.27 11.15
C LYS A 416 5.97 24.22 10.51
N ASN A 417 6.24 24.73 9.31
CA ASN A 417 5.38 25.68 8.59
C ASN A 417 4.25 25.01 7.77
N HIS A 418 4.29 23.69 7.55
CA HIS A 418 3.31 23.02 6.69
C HIS A 418 1.95 22.80 7.41
N PRO A 419 0.82 23.23 6.84
CA PRO A 419 -0.52 22.99 7.38
C PRO A 419 -0.93 21.52 7.32
N SER A 420 -0.45 20.76 6.32
CA SER A 420 -0.72 19.32 6.18
C SER A 420 -0.28 18.49 7.37
N ILE A 421 0.80 18.89 8.04
CA ILE A 421 1.31 18.21 9.23
C ILE A 421 0.38 18.50 10.40
N ILE A 422 -0.23 17.43 10.90
CA ILE A 422 -1.16 17.46 12.04
C ILE A 422 -0.66 16.63 13.22
N MET A 423 0.37 15.80 13.05
CA MET A 423 1.03 15.04 14.11
C MET A 423 2.53 14.92 13.84
N TRP A 424 3.32 14.90 14.90
CA TRP A 424 4.74 14.55 14.87
C TRP A 424 4.91 13.12 15.39
N SER A 425 5.54 12.25 14.62
CA SER A 425 5.90 10.91 15.09
C SER A 425 7.37 10.84 15.50
N LEU A 426 7.64 10.21 16.65
CA LEU A 426 9.01 10.11 17.21
C LEU A 426 9.92 9.17 16.40
N GLY A 427 9.34 8.23 15.66
CA GLY A 427 10.02 7.16 14.95
C GLY A 427 9.13 5.92 14.86
N ASN A 428 9.71 4.77 14.53
CA ASN A 428 9.02 3.49 14.43
C ASN A 428 9.76 2.39 15.20
N GLU A 429 9.02 1.38 15.70
CA GLU A 429 9.55 0.11 16.25
C GLU A 429 10.88 0.19 17.01
N SER A 430 11.01 1.20 17.88
CA SER A 430 12.26 1.51 18.58
C SER A 430 12.21 1.16 20.07
N GLY A 431 11.31 0.25 20.45
CA GLY A 431 11.01 -0.11 21.84
C GLY A 431 10.46 1.09 22.63
N THR A 432 10.88 1.25 23.88
CA THR A 432 10.59 2.44 24.71
C THR A 432 11.83 2.83 25.49
N GLY A 433 11.91 4.08 25.97
CA GLY A 433 13.05 4.54 26.77
C GLY A 433 13.11 6.04 27.02
N ALA A 434 14.06 6.44 27.87
CA ALA A 434 14.21 7.81 28.34
C ALA A 434 14.61 8.81 27.23
N ASN A 435 15.13 8.36 26.09
CA ASN A 435 15.46 9.23 24.96
C ASN A 435 14.23 9.53 24.10
N LEU A 436 13.33 8.57 23.89
CA LEU A 436 12.04 8.79 23.23
C LEU A 436 11.16 9.75 24.05
N ALA A 437 11.07 9.53 25.36
CA ALA A 437 10.36 10.44 26.27
C ALA A 437 10.94 11.87 26.23
N ALA A 438 12.26 12.00 26.03
CA ALA A 438 12.92 13.29 25.90
C ALA A 438 12.60 14.01 24.59
N MET A 439 12.53 13.28 23.47
CA MET A 439 12.10 13.82 22.19
C MET A 439 10.66 14.32 22.27
N SER A 440 9.77 13.53 22.86
CA SER A 440 8.38 13.95 23.09
C SER A 440 8.31 15.23 23.95
N ALA A 441 9.00 15.26 25.09
CA ALA A 441 9.04 16.43 25.95
C ALA A 441 9.61 17.67 25.25
N TRP A 442 10.61 17.49 24.38
CA TRP A 442 11.17 18.57 23.56
C TRP A 442 10.13 19.09 22.56
N ILE A 443 9.41 18.21 21.86
CA ILE A 443 8.34 18.61 20.93
C ILE A 443 7.21 19.32 21.65
N HIS A 444 6.73 18.82 22.79
CA HIS A 444 5.69 19.51 23.57
C HIS A 444 6.12 20.89 24.05
N ALA A 445 7.40 21.08 24.35
CA ALA A 445 7.95 22.38 24.70
C ALA A 445 8.08 23.33 23.50
N ARG A 446 8.35 22.80 22.30
CA ARG A 446 8.58 23.58 21.08
C ARG A 446 7.29 23.88 20.29
N ASP A 447 6.39 22.91 20.18
CA ASP A 447 5.12 22.99 19.45
C ASP A 447 3.96 22.35 20.20
N SER A 448 3.15 23.20 20.84
CA SER A 448 1.91 22.80 21.49
C SER A 448 0.70 22.66 20.56
N SER A 449 0.85 22.89 19.24
CA SER A 449 -0.28 22.82 18.29
C SER A 449 -0.46 21.49 17.58
N ARG A 450 0.48 20.55 17.71
CA ARG A 450 0.43 19.25 17.04
C ARG A 450 0.67 18.14 18.05
N PRO A 451 -0.22 17.14 18.14
CA PRO A 451 -0.01 15.96 18.99
C PRO A 451 1.22 15.14 18.60
N VAL A 452 1.80 14.47 19.58
CA VAL A 452 2.90 13.51 19.43
C VAL A 452 2.37 12.09 19.29
N HIS A 453 2.83 11.42 18.24
CA HIS A 453 2.58 10.02 17.91
C HIS A 453 3.84 9.18 18.17
N TYR A 454 3.67 7.96 18.69
CA TYR A 454 4.67 6.90 18.66
C TYR A 454 4.00 5.59 19.07
N GLU A 455 4.11 4.55 18.24
CA GLU A 455 3.39 3.29 18.45
C GLU A 455 3.98 2.48 19.62
N GLY A 456 5.32 2.41 19.70
CA GLY A 456 6.03 1.62 20.72
C GLY A 456 5.86 2.11 22.16
N ASP A 457 5.21 3.26 22.41
CA ASP A 457 4.76 3.68 23.74
C ASP A 457 3.41 3.04 24.08
N TYR A 458 3.39 1.71 24.18
CA TYR A 458 2.16 0.95 24.45
C TYR A 458 1.43 1.43 25.69
N THR A 459 2.16 1.82 26.75
CA THR A 459 1.55 2.27 28.00
C THR A 459 0.96 3.68 27.90
N GLY A 460 1.45 4.50 26.96
CA GLY A 460 1.01 5.88 26.77
C GLY A 460 1.62 6.84 27.79
N GLU A 461 2.91 6.72 28.09
CA GLU A 461 3.58 7.56 29.07
C GLU A 461 3.87 8.97 28.54
N TYR A 462 4.24 9.10 27.26
CA TYR A 462 4.75 10.35 26.69
C TYR A 462 4.13 10.70 25.32
N THR A 463 3.13 9.97 24.85
CA THR A 463 2.40 10.22 23.60
C THR A 463 1.04 10.89 23.83
N ASP A 464 0.44 11.49 22.81
CA ASP A 464 -0.88 12.15 22.91
C ASP A 464 -2.03 11.32 22.31
N VAL A 465 -1.70 10.41 21.40
CA VAL A 465 -2.63 9.47 20.77
C VAL A 465 -2.26 8.04 21.13
N TYR A 466 -3.24 7.15 21.19
CA TYR A 466 -2.96 5.72 21.27
C TYR A 466 -2.83 5.18 19.85
N SER A 467 -1.64 4.71 19.49
CA SER A 467 -1.38 4.11 18.19
C SER A 467 -1.08 2.63 18.35
N ARG A 468 -1.51 1.83 17.38
CA ARG A 468 -1.14 0.42 17.24
C ARG A 468 -0.87 0.09 15.79
N MET A 469 -0.03 -0.90 15.56
CA MET A 469 0.08 -1.58 14.28
C MET A 469 -0.56 -2.96 14.31
N TYR A 470 -1.25 -3.33 13.22
CA TYR A 470 -1.82 -4.66 12.96
C TYR A 470 -2.77 -5.23 14.03
N ALA A 471 -3.29 -4.39 14.93
CA ALA A 471 -4.23 -4.82 15.97
C ALA A 471 -5.44 -5.51 15.34
N SER A 472 -5.82 -6.66 15.88
CA SER A 472 -6.88 -7.51 15.36
C SER A 472 -8.25 -6.83 15.42
N PHE A 473 -9.24 -7.31 14.66
CA PHE A 473 -10.61 -6.77 14.77
C PHE A 473 -11.17 -6.86 16.20
N PRO A 474 -11.01 -7.99 16.93
CA PRO A 474 -11.38 -8.08 18.34
C PRO A 474 -10.69 -7.05 19.24
N GLU A 475 -9.38 -6.84 19.05
CA GLU A 475 -8.63 -5.87 19.84
C GLU A 475 -9.10 -4.43 19.56
N VAL A 476 -9.23 -4.05 18.29
CA VAL A 476 -9.71 -2.71 17.90
C VAL A 476 -11.11 -2.44 18.43
N GLN A 477 -12.00 -3.44 18.39
CA GLN A 477 -13.33 -3.31 19.02
C GLN A 477 -13.21 -3.05 20.53
N THR A 478 -12.34 -3.80 21.20
CA THR A 478 -12.10 -3.69 22.65
C THR A 478 -11.46 -2.36 23.06
N ILE A 479 -10.72 -1.72 22.15
CA ILE A 479 -10.19 -0.37 22.34
C ILE A 479 -11.28 0.69 22.19
N GLY A 480 -12.14 0.54 21.18
CA GLY A 480 -13.22 1.49 20.87
C GLY A 480 -14.39 1.46 21.85
N GLU A 481 -14.61 0.34 22.55
CA GLU A 481 -15.77 0.15 23.42
C GLU A 481 -15.53 0.59 24.88
N ASP A 482 -16.26 1.62 25.34
CA ASP A 482 -16.10 2.24 26.66
C ASP A 482 -16.25 1.31 27.88
N ARG A 483 -16.99 0.21 27.73
CA ARG A 483 -17.34 -0.69 28.85
C ARG A 483 -16.33 -1.82 29.05
N MET A 484 -15.35 -1.95 28.16
CA MET A 484 -14.36 -3.02 28.23
C MET A 484 -13.17 -2.63 29.10
N THR A 485 -12.80 -3.52 30.02
CA THR A 485 -11.61 -3.38 30.87
C THR A 485 -10.52 -4.37 30.48
N ALA A 486 -10.60 -4.94 29.28
CA ALA A 486 -9.63 -5.93 28.83
C ALA A 486 -8.22 -5.32 28.83
N PRO A 487 -7.17 -6.14 29.07
CA PRO A 487 -5.81 -5.73 28.83
C PRO A 487 -5.62 -5.18 27.40
N LEU A 488 -4.63 -4.32 27.26
CA LEU A 488 -4.10 -3.92 25.95
C LEU A 488 -2.66 -4.42 25.88
N LEU A 489 -2.12 -4.61 24.67
CA LEU A 489 -0.74 -5.04 24.47
C LEU A 489 0.22 -4.20 25.34
N GLY A 490 1.11 -4.88 26.06
CA GLY A 490 2.13 -4.25 26.90
C GLY A 490 1.60 -3.42 28.09
N CYS A 491 0.31 -3.50 28.44
CA CYS A 491 -0.30 -2.63 29.45
C CYS A 491 -0.80 -3.38 30.70
N THR A 492 -0.61 -2.76 31.86
CA THR A 492 -1.44 -3.02 33.05
C THR A 492 -2.86 -2.47 32.86
N THR A 493 -3.79 -2.83 33.74
CA THR A 493 -5.17 -2.30 33.69
C THR A 493 -5.24 -0.77 33.79
N ALA A 494 -4.34 -0.14 34.56
CA ALA A 494 -4.34 1.31 34.72
C ALA A 494 -3.81 2.02 33.46
N GLU A 495 -2.78 1.47 32.83
CA GLU A 495 -2.24 1.98 31.56
C GLU A 495 -3.24 1.75 30.41
N ALA A 496 -3.90 0.59 30.40
CA ALA A 496 -4.95 0.31 29.44
C ALA A 496 -6.16 1.26 29.60
N ALA A 497 -6.49 1.66 30.83
CA ALA A 497 -7.50 2.69 31.08
C ALA A 497 -7.02 4.08 30.62
N ARG A 498 -5.74 4.43 30.82
CA ARG A 498 -5.13 5.67 30.32
C ARG A 498 -5.17 5.74 28.80
N GLN A 499 -4.76 4.68 28.09
CA GLN A 499 -4.79 4.68 26.62
C GLN A 499 -6.21 4.84 26.07
N ARG A 500 -7.21 4.25 26.72
CA ARG A 500 -8.62 4.45 26.37
C ARG A 500 -9.12 5.88 26.58
N THR A 501 -8.38 6.79 27.21
CA THR A 501 -8.79 8.21 27.24
C THR A 501 -8.32 9.01 26.03
N ARG A 502 -7.61 8.38 25.09
CA ARG A 502 -6.98 9.04 23.95
C ARG A 502 -7.65 8.65 22.62
N PRO A 503 -7.51 9.50 21.58
CA PRO A 503 -7.83 9.10 20.22
C PRO A 503 -7.01 7.86 19.83
N PHE A 504 -7.67 6.90 19.21
CA PHE A 504 -7.01 5.70 18.70
C PHE A 504 -6.88 5.75 17.17
N LEU A 505 -5.71 5.37 16.66
CA LEU A 505 -5.49 5.15 15.23
C LEU A 505 -4.62 3.92 15.01
N LEU A 506 -4.78 3.30 13.85
CA LEU A 506 -3.85 2.26 13.38
C LEU A 506 -2.77 2.90 12.52
N CYS A 507 -1.54 3.03 13.02
CA CYS A 507 -0.47 3.61 12.19
C CYS A 507 -0.04 2.67 11.07
N GLU A 508 -0.34 1.37 11.21
CA GLU A 508 -0.22 0.34 10.18
C GLU A 508 -1.36 -0.66 10.36
N TYR A 509 -2.04 -1.02 9.27
CA TYR A 509 -3.03 -2.10 9.27
C TYR A 509 -3.22 -2.66 7.87
N ALA A 510 -3.97 -3.77 7.77
CA ALA A 510 -4.37 -4.37 6.50
C ALA A 510 -3.18 -4.53 5.54
N HIS A 511 -2.15 -5.27 5.98
CA HIS A 511 -0.91 -5.48 5.24
C HIS A 511 -1.18 -5.97 3.80
N ALA A 512 -0.72 -5.20 2.81
CA ALA A 512 -1.17 -5.25 1.43
C ALA A 512 -0.35 -6.19 0.53
N MET A 513 0.58 -6.95 1.12
CA MET A 513 1.46 -7.86 0.40
C MET A 513 0.76 -8.92 -0.44
N GLY A 514 1.11 -8.94 -1.73
CA GLY A 514 0.61 -9.88 -2.71
C GLY A 514 -0.89 -9.75 -2.93
N ASN A 515 -1.58 -10.90 -2.99
CA ASN A 515 -3.04 -10.92 -3.10
C ASN A 515 -3.70 -10.67 -1.73
N GLY A 516 -4.21 -9.45 -1.55
CA GLY A 516 -4.79 -8.94 -0.33
C GLY A 516 -4.92 -7.41 -0.38
N PRO A 517 -5.21 -6.74 0.75
CA PRO A 517 -5.60 -7.33 2.03
C PRO A 517 -7.09 -7.70 2.08
N GLY A 518 -7.42 -8.73 2.87
CA GLY A 518 -8.79 -9.05 3.26
C GLY A 518 -9.25 -8.28 4.50
N GLY A 519 -10.57 -8.10 4.66
CA GLY A 519 -11.14 -7.60 5.92
C GLY A 519 -11.14 -6.08 6.13
N LEU A 520 -10.78 -5.29 5.11
CA LEU A 520 -10.84 -3.82 5.16
C LEU A 520 -12.19 -3.27 5.66
N GLN A 521 -13.30 -3.85 5.18
CA GLN A 521 -14.65 -3.45 5.60
C GLN A 521 -14.87 -3.62 7.11
N ARG A 522 -14.29 -4.64 7.75
CA ARG A 522 -14.45 -4.88 9.19
C ARG A 522 -13.82 -3.78 10.01
N TYR A 523 -12.64 -3.30 9.63
CA TYR A 523 -12.03 -2.13 10.27
C TYR A 523 -12.87 -0.87 10.05
N ALA A 524 -13.35 -0.63 8.82
CA ALA A 524 -14.21 0.52 8.53
C ALA A 524 -15.51 0.51 9.35
N ASP A 525 -16.15 -0.65 9.49
CA ASP A 525 -17.36 -0.83 10.32
C ASP A 525 -17.12 -0.50 11.80
N LEU A 526 -15.93 -0.80 12.31
CA LEU A 526 -15.54 -0.45 13.68
C LEU A 526 -15.35 1.07 13.83
N VAL A 527 -14.69 1.71 12.85
CA VAL A 527 -14.48 3.17 12.83
C VAL A 527 -15.80 3.92 12.77
N ASP A 528 -16.76 3.46 11.95
CA ASP A 528 -18.11 4.00 11.87
C ASP A 528 -18.88 3.86 13.20
N ARG A 529 -18.62 2.78 13.94
CA ARG A 529 -19.34 2.45 15.17
C ARG A 529 -18.82 3.18 16.41
N TYR A 530 -17.50 3.34 16.53
CA TYR A 530 -16.87 3.81 17.77
C TYR A 530 -16.16 5.16 17.56
N PRO A 531 -16.66 6.25 18.19
CA PRO A 531 -16.09 7.59 18.01
C PRO A 531 -14.59 7.71 18.33
N ARG A 532 -14.06 6.93 19.27
CA ARG A 532 -12.62 6.89 19.62
C ARG A 532 -11.71 6.44 18.49
N LEU A 533 -12.23 5.64 17.56
CA LEU A 533 -11.43 5.09 16.47
C LEU A 533 -11.38 6.11 15.33
N HIS A 534 -10.17 6.49 14.94
CA HIS A 534 -9.91 7.51 13.92
C HIS A 534 -9.44 6.92 12.58
N GLY A 535 -9.67 5.63 12.34
CA GLY A 535 -9.19 4.97 11.13
C GLY A 535 -7.72 4.58 11.23
N GLY A 536 -7.02 4.57 10.10
CA GLY A 536 -5.65 4.09 10.06
C GLY A 536 -4.95 4.30 8.73
N PHE A 537 -3.74 3.77 8.66
CA PHE A 537 -2.84 3.89 7.51
C PHE A 537 -2.47 2.50 7.02
N VAL A 538 -2.87 2.15 5.79
CA VAL A 538 -2.55 0.84 5.21
C VAL A 538 -1.03 0.68 5.10
N TRP A 539 -0.53 -0.52 5.41
CA TRP A 539 0.85 -0.91 5.12
C TRP A 539 0.91 -1.75 3.84
N GLU A 540 1.53 -1.30 2.75
CA GLU A 540 1.91 0.09 2.50
C GLU A 540 1.44 0.57 1.13
N TRP A 541 1.86 1.77 0.73
CA TRP A 541 1.42 2.35 -0.52
C TRP A 541 1.94 1.59 -1.74
N ARG A 542 3.22 1.18 -1.76
CA ARG A 542 3.89 0.75 -2.99
C ARG A 542 4.96 -0.32 -2.78
N ASP A 543 4.96 -1.33 -3.64
CA ASP A 543 6.04 -2.31 -3.73
C ASP A 543 7.39 -1.63 -4.04
N HIS A 544 8.44 -1.99 -3.29
CA HIS A 544 9.79 -1.47 -3.46
C HIS A 544 10.66 -2.26 -4.44
N GLY A 545 10.05 -2.89 -5.44
CA GLY A 545 10.77 -3.63 -6.47
C GLY A 545 11.77 -2.77 -7.22
N LEU A 546 13.03 -3.20 -7.24
CA LEU A 546 14.09 -2.56 -8.00
C LEU A 546 14.18 -3.19 -9.38
N GLN A 547 14.16 -2.38 -10.44
CA GLN A 547 14.20 -2.91 -11.80
C GLN A 547 15.56 -3.55 -12.07
N ALA A 548 15.55 -4.84 -12.37
CA ALA A 548 16.72 -5.64 -12.70
C ALA A 548 16.52 -6.32 -14.06
N SER A 549 17.58 -6.98 -14.55
CA SER A 549 17.53 -7.74 -15.80
C SER A 549 18.18 -9.11 -15.64
N THR A 550 17.55 -10.12 -16.24
CA THR A 550 18.12 -11.45 -16.34
C THR A 550 19.35 -11.47 -17.28
N PRO A 551 20.17 -12.53 -17.28
CA PRO A 551 21.30 -12.66 -18.20
C PRO A 551 20.93 -12.62 -19.70
N ASP A 552 19.69 -12.97 -20.06
CA ASP A 552 19.14 -12.87 -21.42
C ASP A 552 18.43 -11.53 -21.71
N GLY A 553 18.43 -10.59 -20.75
CA GLY A 553 17.96 -9.22 -20.93
C GLY A 553 16.47 -8.98 -20.65
N LYS A 554 15.77 -9.92 -20.01
CA LYS A 554 14.37 -9.72 -19.58
C LYS A 554 14.35 -8.86 -18.32
N SER A 555 13.56 -7.79 -18.35
CA SER A 555 13.33 -6.94 -17.17
C SER A 555 12.44 -7.64 -16.16
N PHE A 556 12.72 -7.45 -14.88
CA PHE A 556 11.85 -7.85 -13.76
C PHE A 556 12.07 -6.93 -12.56
N TYR A 557 11.19 -7.02 -11.56
CA TYR A 557 11.35 -6.31 -10.30
C TYR A 557 11.99 -7.23 -9.27
N ALA A 558 13.22 -6.91 -8.88
CA ALA A 558 13.97 -7.64 -7.88
C ALA A 558 13.53 -7.27 -6.47
N TYR A 559 13.55 -8.25 -5.58
CA TYR A 559 13.32 -8.14 -4.13
C TYR A 559 14.50 -8.77 -3.36
N GLY A 560 14.45 -8.82 -2.03
CA GLY A 560 15.59 -9.27 -1.23
C GLY A 560 16.08 -10.68 -1.59
N GLY A 561 17.40 -10.83 -1.70
CA GLY A 561 18.07 -12.07 -2.10
C GLY A 561 18.43 -12.10 -3.59
N ASP A 562 17.76 -11.33 -4.44
CA ASP A 562 18.08 -11.27 -5.87
C ASP A 562 19.44 -10.58 -6.15
N PHE A 563 19.95 -9.82 -5.18
CA PHE A 563 21.24 -9.14 -5.27
C PHE A 563 22.39 -9.89 -4.57
N GLY A 564 22.12 -11.10 -4.08
CA GLY A 564 23.12 -11.97 -3.47
C GLY A 564 23.43 -11.65 -2.01
N GLU A 565 22.49 -11.03 -1.30
CA GLU A 565 22.60 -10.80 0.14
C GLU A 565 22.80 -12.10 0.93
N GLU A 566 23.62 -12.06 1.98
CA GLU A 566 23.80 -13.20 2.91
C GLU A 566 22.55 -13.40 3.78
N LEU A 567 21.98 -12.28 4.25
CA LEU A 567 20.74 -12.22 5.03
C LEU A 567 19.78 -11.29 4.31
N HIS A 568 18.54 -11.73 4.13
CA HIS A 568 17.48 -10.95 3.54
C HIS A 568 16.10 -11.44 4.00
N ASP A 569 15.08 -10.61 3.79
CA ASP A 569 13.69 -10.92 4.14
C ASP A 569 12.80 -11.12 2.89
N GLY A 570 13.43 -11.31 1.73
CA GLY A 570 12.78 -11.84 0.53
C GLY A 570 11.77 -10.86 -0.05
N THR A 571 10.54 -11.34 -0.26
CA THR A 571 9.46 -10.59 -0.89
C THR A 571 8.77 -9.61 0.05
N PHE A 572 9.14 -9.50 1.33
CA PHE A 572 8.47 -8.58 2.26
C PHE A 572 8.53 -7.12 1.82
N VAL A 573 9.54 -6.73 1.04
CA VAL A 573 9.62 -5.38 0.44
C VAL A 573 8.62 -5.12 -0.71
N MET A 574 7.82 -6.14 -1.09
CA MET A 574 6.82 -6.12 -2.16
C MET A 574 5.40 -6.21 -1.56
N ASP A 575 5.10 -5.23 -0.71
CA ASP A 575 3.97 -5.19 0.21
C ASP A 575 2.98 -4.02 0.01
N GLY A 576 2.95 -3.48 -1.20
CA GLY A 576 2.18 -2.29 -1.54
C GLY A 576 0.78 -2.54 -2.10
N LEU A 577 -0.11 -1.57 -1.87
CA LEU A 577 -1.37 -1.43 -2.61
C LEU A 577 -1.15 -1.13 -4.11
N VAL A 578 0.02 -0.63 -4.47
CA VAL A 578 0.43 -0.31 -5.84
C VAL A 578 1.69 -1.09 -6.18
N LEU A 579 1.72 -1.73 -7.36
CA LEU A 579 2.91 -2.43 -7.84
C LEU A 579 4.04 -1.43 -8.17
N SER A 580 5.27 -1.92 -8.33
CA SER A 580 6.45 -1.08 -8.57
C SER A 580 6.33 -0.18 -9.81
N ASP A 581 5.54 -0.59 -10.81
CA ASP A 581 5.29 0.15 -12.05
C ASP A 581 4.17 1.20 -11.96
N SER A 582 3.55 1.39 -10.78
CA SER A 582 2.35 2.22 -10.55
C SER A 582 1.01 1.61 -10.95
N THR A 583 0.96 0.32 -11.26
CA THR A 583 -0.29 -0.41 -11.45
C THR A 583 -1.02 -0.55 -10.11
N ALA A 584 -2.27 -0.08 -10.06
CA ALA A 584 -3.14 -0.24 -8.89
C ALA A 584 -3.52 -1.72 -8.71
N SER A 585 -3.28 -2.28 -7.53
CA SER A 585 -3.72 -3.63 -7.21
C SER A 585 -5.25 -3.69 -7.02
N PRO A 586 -5.86 -4.87 -7.11
CA PRO A 586 -7.25 -5.09 -6.68
C PRO A 586 -7.51 -4.65 -5.24
N GLY A 587 -6.53 -4.82 -4.34
CA GLY A 587 -6.61 -4.34 -2.95
C GLY A 587 -6.80 -2.83 -2.85
N LEU A 588 -6.19 -2.04 -3.73
CA LEU A 588 -6.39 -0.59 -3.77
C LEU A 588 -7.80 -0.21 -4.25
N HIS A 589 -8.36 -0.97 -5.21
CA HIS A 589 -9.75 -0.79 -5.62
C HIS A 589 -10.73 -1.12 -4.49
N GLU A 590 -10.48 -2.20 -3.73
CA GLU A 590 -11.26 -2.56 -2.54
C GLU A 590 -11.18 -1.46 -1.48
N PHE A 591 -9.97 -0.98 -1.17
CA PHE A 591 -9.75 0.14 -0.26
C PHE A 591 -10.56 1.37 -0.66
N LYS A 592 -10.47 1.80 -1.93
CA LYS A 592 -11.24 2.96 -2.44
C LYS A 592 -12.74 2.82 -2.20
N HIS A 593 -13.29 1.62 -2.41
CA HIS A 593 -14.71 1.35 -2.19
C HIS A 593 -15.06 1.43 -0.70
N VAL A 594 -14.28 0.74 0.14
CA VAL A 594 -14.49 0.68 1.59
C VAL A 594 -14.42 2.06 2.24
N VAL A 595 -13.46 2.90 1.84
CA VAL A 595 -13.26 4.23 2.42
C VAL A 595 -13.98 5.36 1.67
N ALA A 596 -14.86 5.01 0.73
CA ALA A 596 -15.58 6.00 -0.07
C ALA A 596 -16.28 7.03 0.83
N PRO A 597 -16.06 8.35 0.60
CA PRO A 597 -16.51 9.41 1.51
C PRO A 597 -18.01 9.69 1.41
N ILE A 598 -18.69 9.13 0.41
CA ILE A 598 -20.15 9.15 0.30
C ILE A 598 -20.64 7.72 0.42
N LYS A 599 -21.52 7.46 1.39
CA LYS A 599 -22.13 6.15 1.58
C LYS A 599 -23.53 6.14 1.03
N PHE A 600 -23.85 5.06 0.31
CA PHE A 600 -25.19 4.82 -0.20
C PHE A 600 -25.80 3.60 0.49
N SER A 601 -27.11 3.65 0.76
CA SER A 601 -27.86 2.54 1.36
C SER A 601 -29.22 2.38 0.71
N LEU A 602 -29.66 1.15 0.48
CA LEU A 602 -30.98 0.87 -0.05
C LEU A 602 -31.99 0.78 1.11
N SER A 603 -32.89 1.76 1.22
CA SER A 603 -33.88 1.79 2.32
C SER A 603 -35.10 0.92 2.05
N SER A 604 -35.63 0.95 0.82
CA SER A 604 -36.79 0.13 0.42
C SER A 604 -36.96 0.07 -1.10
N VAL A 605 -37.56 -1.01 -1.60
CA VAL A 605 -38.00 -1.17 -2.98
C VAL A 605 -39.51 -1.45 -2.98
N ASP A 606 -40.31 -0.59 -3.61
CA ASP A 606 -41.75 -0.77 -3.81
C ASP A 606 -42.08 -0.75 -5.31
N GLY A 607 -42.12 -1.94 -5.91
CA GLY A 607 -42.30 -2.11 -7.35
C GLY A 607 -41.17 -1.48 -8.16
N HIS A 608 -41.43 -0.30 -8.72
CA HIS A 608 -40.46 0.47 -9.53
C HIS A 608 -39.92 1.71 -8.79
N ARG A 609 -40.31 1.91 -7.52
CA ARG A 609 -39.83 3.02 -6.70
C ARG A 609 -38.76 2.53 -5.75
N VAL A 610 -37.60 3.16 -5.79
CA VAL A 610 -36.47 2.85 -4.92
C VAL A 610 -36.22 4.03 -4.00
N ARG A 611 -36.14 3.77 -2.70
CA ARG A 611 -35.74 4.76 -1.70
C ARG A 611 -34.27 4.55 -1.35
N LEU A 612 -33.43 5.52 -1.67
CA LEU A 612 -31.99 5.53 -1.47
C LEU A 612 -31.63 6.47 -0.32
N GLY A 613 -30.91 5.95 0.67
CA GLY A 613 -30.25 6.75 1.71
C GLY A 613 -28.84 7.13 1.26
N ILE A 614 -28.45 8.38 1.50
CA ILE A 614 -27.15 8.94 1.13
C ILE A 614 -26.56 9.61 2.38
N ARG A 615 -25.31 9.32 2.72
CA ARG A 615 -24.60 9.92 3.85
C ARG A 615 -23.30 10.53 3.37
N ASN A 616 -23.03 11.78 3.73
CA ASN A 616 -21.76 12.45 3.47
C ASN A 616 -20.84 12.26 4.68
N ASP A 617 -19.84 11.38 4.57
CA ASP A 617 -18.87 11.07 5.63
C ASP A 617 -17.61 11.96 5.57
N ARG A 618 -17.61 12.99 4.72
CA ARG A 618 -16.53 13.98 4.66
C ARG A 618 -16.40 14.74 5.99
N HIS A 619 -15.19 15.20 6.26
CA HIS A 619 -14.82 16.01 7.42
C HIS A 619 -15.38 17.43 7.34
N SER A 620 -15.28 18.06 6.17
CA SER A 620 -15.47 19.50 5.96
C SER A 620 -16.23 19.85 4.69
N ALA A 621 -16.05 19.12 3.59
CA ALA A 621 -16.70 19.46 2.33
C ALA A 621 -18.15 18.94 2.27
N ASP A 622 -19.05 19.80 1.82
CA ASP A 622 -20.37 19.42 1.31
C ASP A 622 -20.24 18.50 0.06
N SER A 623 -21.37 18.19 -0.59
CA SER A 623 -21.43 17.36 -1.81
C SER A 623 -21.57 18.15 -3.12
N GLY A 624 -21.42 19.47 -3.09
CA GLY A 624 -21.62 20.33 -4.27
C GLY A 624 -20.61 20.13 -5.39
N ASP A 625 -19.45 19.53 -5.10
CA ASP A 625 -18.44 19.09 -6.08
C ASP A 625 -18.81 17.77 -6.78
N LEU A 626 -19.92 17.12 -6.40
CA LEU A 626 -20.32 15.81 -6.89
C LEU A 626 -21.60 15.84 -7.72
N ALA A 627 -21.56 15.13 -8.84
CA ALA A 627 -22.73 14.77 -9.65
C ALA A 627 -23.18 13.34 -9.31
N PHE A 628 -24.47 13.17 -9.05
CA PHE A 628 -25.06 11.89 -8.67
C PHE A 628 -25.85 11.29 -9.83
N SER A 629 -25.61 10.01 -10.10
CA SER A 629 -26.31 9.30 -11.17
C SER A 629 -26.64 7.87 -10.78
N TRP A 630 -27.63 7.30 -11.44
CA TRP A 630 -27.94 5.89 -11.35
C TRP A 630 -28.07 5.27 -12.75
N ARG A 631 -27.79 3.96 -12.83
CA ARG A 631 -28.10 3.13 -14.00
C ARG A 631 -28.79 1.84 -13.57
N LEU A 632 -29.74 1.40 -14.36
CA LEU A 632 -30.40 0.11 -14.26
C LEU A 632 -29.90 -0.78 -15.39
N GLU A 633 -29.46 -1.98 -15.04
CA GLU A 633 -28.94 -2.98 -15.97
C GLU A 633 -29.76 -4.27 -15.84
N ALA A 634 -30.23 -4.81 -16.97
CA ALA A 634 -30.93 -6.10 -17.02
C ALA A 634 -30.00 -7.15 -17.66
N ALA A 635 -29.67 -8.20 -16.90
CA ALA A 635 -28.65 -9.18 -17.29
C ALA A 635 -27.33 -8.52 -17.76
N GLY A 636 -26.95 -7.42 -17.11
CA GLY A 636 -25.75 -6.63 -17.41
C GLY A 636 -25.84 -5.74 -18.65
N HIS A 637 -27.01 -5.62 -19.28
CA HIS A 637 -27.23 -4.67 -20.38
C HIS A 637 -27.90 -3.39 -19.86
N PRO A 638 -27.40 -2.19 -20.22
CA PRO A 638 -28.03 -0.92 -19.81
C PRO A 638 -29.48 -0.81 -20.28
N VAL A 639 -30.38 -0.46 -19.36
CA VAL A 639 -31.82 -0.27 -19.60
C VAL A 639 -32.19 1.21 -19.52
N ALA A 640 -31.77 1.85 -18.43
CA ALA A 640 -32.05 3.25 -18.16
C ALA A 640 -30.96 3.82 -17.26
N SER A 641 -30.76 5.12 -17.35
CA SER A 641 -29.89 5.87 -16.45
C SER A 641 -30.40 7.29 -16.32
N ALA A 642 -30.18 7.91 -15.18
CA ALA A 642 -30.45 9.33 -14.98
C ALA A 642 -29.55 9.93 -13.91
N GLU A 643 -29.32 11.23 -14.02
CA GLU A 643 -28.80 12.05 -12.93
C GLU A 643 -29.94 12.40 -11.98
N PHE A 644 -29.60 12.64 -10.71
CA PHE A 644 -30.54 13.09 -9.70
C PHE A 644 -29.88 14.09 -8.76
N LEU A 645 -30.69 14.94 -8.15
CA LEU A 645 -30.21 15.93 -7.20
C LEU A 645 -30.20 15.33 -5.79
N VAL A 646 -29.17 15.69 -5.04
CA VAL A 646 -29.04 15.38 -3.61
C VAL A 646 -28.95 16.71 -2.88
N SER A 647 -30.05 17.13 -2.27
CA SER A 647 -30.15 18.37 -1.50
C SER A 647 -30.24 18.06 -0.01
N GLY A 648 -29.39 18.69 0.79
CA GLY A 648 -29.46 18.71 2.26
C GLY A 648 -30.23 19.93 2.77
N SER A 649 -29.77 20.49 3.89
CA SER A 649 -30.37 21.67 4.52
C SER A 649 -30.23 22.96 3.68
N ASP A 650 -29.13 23.10 2.92
CA ASP A 650 -28.78 24.28 2.11
C ASP A 650 -28.38 23.90 0.65
N ASP A 651 -29.28 23.27 -0.10
CA ASP A 651 -29.16 22.85 -1.52
C ASP A 651 -28.08 21.79 -1.85
N ALA A 652 -27.05 21.60 -1.02
CA ALA A 652 -26.10 20.48 -1.04
C ALA A 652 -26.18 19.67 0.26
N LEU A 653 -25.70 18.42 0.25
CA LEU A 653 -25.58 17.61 1.47
C LEU A 653 -24.29 17.98 2.23
N GLU A 654 -24.44 18.62 3.39
CA GLU A 654 -23.30 19.05 4.22
C GLU A 654 -22.52 17.85 4.79
N ALA A 655 -21.25 18.07 5.15
CA ALA A 655 -20.44 17.05 5.79
C ALA A 655 -21.10 16.54 7.09
N GLY A 656 -21.25 15.22 7.23
CA GLY A 656 -21.94 14.54 8.32
C GLY A 656 -23.47 14.42 8.17
N GLU A 657 -24.08 15.04 7.16
CA GLU A 657 -25.52 14.94 6.93
C GLU A 657 -25.93 13.65 6.20
N THR A 658 -27.23 13.33 6.30
CA THR A 658 -27.88 12.26 5.56
C THR A 658 -29.08 12.79 4.78
N ALA A 659 -29.31 12.25 3.59
CA ALA A 659 -30.48 12.52 2.76
C ALA A 659 -31.15 11.22 2.31
N THR A 660 -32.41 11.32 1.93
CA THR A 660 -33.16 10.22 1.30
C THR A 660 -33.74 10.69 -0.02
N VAL A 661 -33.46 9.97 -1.10
CA VAL A 661 -33.94 10.25 -2.44
C VAL A 661 -34.85 9.12 -2.93
N GLU A 662 -35.96 9.47 -3.57
CA GLU A 662 -36.83 8.50 -4.27
C GLU A 662 -36.45 8.47 -5.76
N LEU A 663 -36.06 7.30 -6.25
CA LEU A 663 -35.77 7.04 -7.65
C LEU A 663 -36.93 6.29 -8.28
N ALA A 664 -37.36 6.73 -9.47
CA ALA A 664 -38.36 6.04 -10.28
C ALA A 664 -37.66 5.24 -11.39
N LEU A 665 -37.71 3.91 -11.28
CA LEU A 665 -37.20 3.00 -12.28
C LEU A 665 -38.23 2.73 -13.39
N PRO A 666 -37.81 2.28 -14.58
CA PRO A 666 -38.72 1.80 -15.62
C PRO A 666 -39.69 0.72 -15.11
N TYR A 667 -40.95 0.80 -15.53
CA TYR A 667 -41.99 -0.18 -15.20
C TYR A 667 -42.78 -0.60 -16.46
N PRO A 668 -43.05 -1.91 -16.66
CA PRO A 668 -42.56 -3.05 -15.86
C PRO A 668 -41.04 -3.19 -15.94
N LEU A 669 -40.41 -3.75 -14.90
CA LEU A 669 -38.99 -4.08 -14.96
C LEU A 669 -38.74 -5.09 -16.10
N PRO A 670 -37.63 -4.96 -16.84
CA PRO A 670 -37.24 -5.96 -17.84
C PRO A 670 -37.14 -7.37 -17.27
N ALA A 671 -37.34 -8.37 -18.12
CA ALA A 671 -37.14 -9.77 -17.75
C ALA A 671 -35.67 -10.04 -17.41
N GLY A 672 -35.43 -10.91 -16.42
CA GLY A 672 -34.09 -11.28 -15.97
C GLY A 672 -33.70 -10.62 -14.64
N GLU A 673 -32.42 -10.76 -14.30
CA GLU A 673 -31.83 -10.14 -13.11
C GLU A 673 -31.61 -8.65 -13.38
N ASN A 674 -32.10 -7.78 -12.49
CA ASN A 674 -32.02 -6.33 -12.64
C ASN A 674 -31.15 -5.74 -11.53
N TRP A 675 -30.12 -4.99 -11.91
CA TRP A 675 -29.18 -4.34 -10.99
C TRP A 675 -29.26 -2.83 -11.10
N LEU A 676 -29.41 -2.16 -9.95
CA LEU A 676 -29.30 -0.71 -9.83
C LEU A 676 -27.88 -0.39 -9.35
N THR A 677 -27.15 0.37 -10.16
CA THR A 677 -25.88 0.98 -9.75
C THR A 677 -26.10 2.48 -9.51
N VAL A 678 -25.61 2.99 -8.39
CA VAL A 678 -25.62 4.43 -8.05
C VAL A 678 -24.18 4.90 -7.88
N GLU A 679 -23.88 6.10 -8.36
CA GLU A 679 -22.53 6.66 -8.39
C GLU A 679 -22.54 8.14 -8.00
N ALA A 680 -21.50 8.56 -7.26
CA ALA A 680 -21.11 9.95 -7.11
C ALA A 680 -19.79 10.19 -7.85
N ARG A 681 -19.80 11.15 -8.77
CA ARG A 681 -18.65 11.48 -9.64
C ARG A 681 -18.31 12.95 -9.48
N LEU A 682 -17.04 13.33 -9.70
CA LEU A 682 -16.67 14.74 -9.75
C LEU A 682 -17.50 15.48 -10.80
N ALA A 683 -18.11 16.60 -10.42
CA ALA A 683 -18.87 17.44 -11.34
C ALA A 683 -17.96 18.29 -12.24
N GLU A 684 -16.77 18.66 -11.75
CA GLU A 684 -15.76 19.47 -12.43
C GLU A 684 -14.36 18.88 -12.24
N ASP A 685 -13.38 19.40 -12.97
CA ASP A 685 -11.97 18.99 -12.82
C ASP A 685 -11.46 19.38 -11.43
N ALA A 686 -10.81 18.43 -10.75
CA ALA A 686 -10.02 18.67 -9.55
C ALA A 686 -8.52 18.66 -9.87
N ALA A 687 -7.68 19.17 -8.97
CA ALA A 687 -6.23 19.16 -9.14
C ALA A 687 -5.61 17.76 -9.35
N TRP A 688 -6.34 16.69 -9.02
CA TRP A 688 -5.87 15.31 -9.03
C TRP A 688 -6.65 14.35 -9.96
N ALA A 689 -7.79 14.78 -10.51
CA ALA A 689 -8.61 14.00 -11.44
C ALA A 689 -9.53 14.88 -12.29
N ALA A 690 -9.84 14.43 -13.50
CA ALA A 690 -10.81 15.08 -14.37
C ALA A 690 -12.27 14.89 -13.89
N ALA A 691 -13.16 15.76 -14.35
CA ALA A 691 -14.61 15.62 -14.20
C ALA A 691 -15.09 14.23 -14.64
N GLY A 692 -16.08 13.70 -13.95
CA GLY A 692 -16.61 12.35 -14.18
C GLY A 692 -15.84 11.23 -13.45
N HIS A 693 -14.72 11.53 -12.78
CA HIS A 693 -14.04 10.57 -11.91
C HIS A 693 -14.98 10.07 -10.82
N GLU A 694 -15.11 8.75 -10.69
CA GLU A 694 -15.96 8.12 -9.67
C GLU A 694 -15.31 8.20 -8.29
N VAL A 695 -16.00 8.85 -7.35
CA VAL A 695 -15.58 8.97 -5.95
C VAL A 695 -16.21 7.87 -5.10
N ALA A 696 -17.48 7.57 -5.32
CA ALA A 696 -18.22 6.54 -4.60
C ALA A 696 -19.22 5.84 -5.49
N SER A 697 -19.53 4.59 -5.18
CA SER A 697 -20.51 3.79 -5.90
C SER A 697 -21.14 2.73 -5.00
N ALA A 698 -22.35 2.30 -5.32
CA ALA A 698 -22.97 1.12 -4.72
C ALA A 698 -23.88 0.41 -5.73
N GLN A 699 -24.14 -0.88 -5.50
CA GLN A 699 -24.96 -1.70 -6.40
C GLN A 699 -25.90 -2.63 -5.63
N TRP A 700 -27.15 -2.75 -6.09
CA TRP A 700 -28.13 -3.67 -5.50
C TRP A 700 -28.96 -4.41 -6.55
N PRO A 701 -29.35 -5.66 -6.28
CA PRO A 701 -30.35 -6.35 -7.08
C PRO A 701 -31.75 -5.78 -6.75
N ILE A 702 -32.49 -5.32 -7.77
CA ILE A 702 -33.85 -4.78 -7.61
C ILE A 702 -34.93 -5.84 -7.87
N ALA A 703 -34.62 -6.82 -8.70
CA ALA A 703 -35.43 -8.03 -8.87
C ALA A 703 -34.49 -9.23 -8.92
N ALA A 704 -34.61 -10.12 -7.93
CA ALA A 704 -33.88 -11.38 -7.92
C ALA A 704 -34.36 -12.26 -9.09
N PRO A 705 -33.46 -12.98 -9.78
CA PRO A 705 -33.86 -13.89 -10.84
C PRO A 705 -34.74 -15.00 -10.27
N SER A 706 -35.60 -15.58 -11.11
CA SER A 706 -36.29 -16.83 -10.77
C SER A 706 -35.24 -17.90 -10.48
N THR A 707 -35.24 -18.42 -9.24
CA THR A 707 -34.38 -19.53 -8.78
C THR A 707 -34.83 -20.90 -9.30
N ALA A 708 -35.77 -20.94 -10.27
CA ALA A 708 -36.27 -22.18 -10.83
C ALA A 708 -35.15 -22.88 -11.61
N MET A 709 -34.58 -23.93 -11.00
CA MET A 709 -33.63 -24.84 -11.62
C MET A 709 -34.27 -25.47 -12.88
N PRO A 710 -33.82 -25.13 -14.10
CA PRO A 710 -34.36 -25.73 -15.33
C PRO A 710 -33.76 -27.12 -15.58
N GLY A 711 -32.67 -27.46 -14.86
CA GLY A 711 -31.85 -28.63 -15.16
C GLY A 711 -32.53 -29.98 -14.87
N PRO A 712 -32.04 -31.06 -15.50
CA PRO A 712 -32.57 -32.40 -15.30
C PRO A 712 -32.50 -32.82 -13.82
N ARG A 713 -33.58 -33.43 -13.31
CA ARG A 713 -33.58 -34.03 -11.96
C ARG A 713 -32.47 -35.08 -11.86
N PRO A 714 -31.75 -35.18 -10.73
CA PRO A 714 -30.67 -36.15 -10.57
C PRO A 714 -31.19 -37.57 -10.86
N ALA A 715 -30.60 -38.22 -11.86
CA ALA A 715 -30.89 -39.61 -12.15
C ALA A 715 -30.32 -40.47 -11.02
N ARG A 716 -31.12 -41.42 -10.51
CA ARG A 716 -30.66 -42.38 -9.50
C ARG A 716 -29.52 -43.21 -10.10
N LEU A 717 -28.40 -43.36 -9.39
CA LEU A 717 -27.34 -44.31 -9.74
C LEU A 717 -27.99 -45.68 -10.06
N PRO A 718 -27.73 -46.29 -11.22
CA PRO A 718 -28.11 -47.69 -11.43
C PRO A 718 -27.45 -48.51 -10.33
N SER A 719 -28.21 -49.40 -9.69
CA SER A 719 -27.61 -50.34 -8.76
C SER A 719 -26.66 -51.27 -9.54
N SER A 720 -25.64 -51.82 -8.91
CA SER A 720 -24.74 -52.80 -9.54
C SER A 720 -25.47 -54.06 -10.05
N ALA A 721 -26.77 -54.22 -9.75
CA ALA A 721 -27.63 -55.27 -10.28
C ALA A 721 -28.23 -54.96 -11.67
N ASP A 722 -28.14 -53.72 -12.16
CA ASP A 722 -28.69 -53.28 -13.47
C ASP A 722 -27.63 -53.24 -14.59
N ALA A 723 -26.42 -53.76 -14.35
CA ALA A 723 -25.30 -53.80 -15.31
C ALA A 723 -25.50 -54.84 -16.45
N GLY A 724 -26.74 -55.02 -16.89
CA GLY A 724 -27.12 -55.82 -18.06
C GLY A 724 -27.55 -54.92 -19.21
N GLY A 725 -26.59 -54.51 -20.03
CA GLY A 725 -26.81 -54.23 -21.46
C GLY A 725 -27.36 -52.85 -21.85
N ALA A 726 -26.49 -52.03 -22.43
CA ALA A 726 -26.64 -51.48 -23.78
C ALA A 726 -25.36 -50.70 -24.14
N SER A 727 -24.44 -51.35 -24.86
CA SER A 727 -23.35 -50.65 -25.53
C SER A 727 -23.95 -49.78 -26.65
N ILE A 728 -23.81 -48.46 -26.53
CA ILE A 728 -24.12 -47.54 -27.63
C ILE A 728 -23.06 -47.76 -28.72
N PRO A 729 -23.42 -47.69 -30.03
CA PRO A 729 -22.44 -47.80 -31.09
C PRO A 729 -21.43 -46.67 -30.96
N LEU A 730 -20.18 -47.02 -30.64
CA LEU A 730 -19.07 -46.09 -30.67
C LEU A 730 -18.62 -45.99 -32.12
N ASP A 731 -18.66 -44.78 -32.71
CA ASP A 731 -17.98 -44.55 -33.97
C ASP A 731 -16.48 -44.36 -33.65
N ASN A 732 -15.65 -45.34 -34.03
CA ASN A 732 -14.21 -45.40 -33.71
C ASN A 732 -13.84 -45.27 -32.22
N GLY A 733 -14.71 -45.68 -31.29
CA GLY A 733 -14.43 -45.60 -29.84
C GLY A 733 -14.82 -44.25 -29.19
N ARG A 734 -15.44 -43.33 -29.93
CA ARG A 734 -15.88 -42.01 -29.43
C ARG A 734 -17.41 -41.92 -29.35
N MET A 735 -17.90 -41.14 -28.39
CA MET A 735 -19.32 -40.84 -28.17
C MET A 735 -19.55 -39.32 -28.22
N GLN A 736 -20.36 -38.86 -29.18
CA GLN A 736 -20.82 -37.47 -29.25
C GLN A 736 -22.02 -37.27 -28.32
N LEU A 737 -21.99 -36.22 -27.50
CA LEU A 737 -23.10 -35.78 -26.66
C LEU A 737 -23.23 -34.25 -26.77
N GLY A 738 -24.11 -33.77 -27.66
CA GLY A 738 -24.24 -32.35 -27.94
C GLY A 738 -22.92 -31.78 -28.47
N ALA A 739 -22.41 -30.72 -27.84
CA ALA A 739 -21.11 -30.13 -28.18
C ALA A 739 -19.90 -30.92 -27.65
N ALA A 740 -20.09 -31.95 -26.82
CA ALA A 740 -19.01 -32.70 -26.19
C ALA A 740 -18.71 -34.04 -26.90
N VAL A 741 -17.43 -34.43 -26.92
CA VAL A 741 -16.98 -35.74 -27.40
C VAL A 741 -16.28 -36.48 -26.28
N PHE A 742 -16.71 -37.72 -26.03
CA PHE A 742 -16.13 -38.59 -25.01
C PHE A 742 -15.43 -39.80 -25.63
N ALA A 743 -14.38 -40.30 -24.99
CA ALA A 743 -13.77 -41.61 -25.25
C ALA A 743 -13.60 -42.35 -23.92
N GLU A 744 -14.20 -43.54 -23.81
CA GLU A 744 -14.18 -44.34 -22.57
C GLU A 744 -14.61 -43.54 -21.31
N GLY A 745 -15.58 -42.63 -21.48
CA GLY A 745 -16.08 -41.74 -20.42
C GLY A 745 -15.24 -40.50 -20.14
N LYS A 746 -14.06 -40.35 -20.76
CA LYS A 746 -13.23 -39.14 -20.64
C LYS A 746 -13.68 -38.10 -21.66
N LEU A 747 -13.79 -36.84 -21.25
CA LEU A 747 -13.96 -35.72 -22.17
C LEU A 747 -12.71 -35.56 -23.03
N MET A 748 -12.91 -35.43 -24.34
CA MET A 748 -11.85 -35.28 -25.33
C MET A 748 -11.95 -33.95 -26.07
N GLU A 749 -13.16 -33.51 -26.38
CA GLU A 749 -13.41 -32.26 -27.11
C GLU A 749 -14.67 -31.56 -26.60
N LEU A 750 -14.67 -30.23 -26.66
CA LEU A 750 -15.86 -29.37 -26.55
C LEU A 750 -15.89 -28.43 -27.76
N ALA A 751 -17.05 -28.37 -28.44
CA ALA A 751 -17.27 -27.49 -29.59
C ALA A 751 -16.11 -27.55 -30.62
N GLY A 752 -15.64 -28.76 -30.92
CA GLY A 752 -14.60 -29.02 -31.92
C GLY A 752 -13.16 -28.75 -31.49
N GLN A 753 -12.90 -28.29 -30.26
CA GLN A 753 -11.55 -28.08 -29.73
C GLN A 753 -11.16 -29.14 -28.69
N PRO A 754 -9.88 -29.56 -28.62
CA PRO A 754 -9.40 -30.48 -27.58
C PRO A 754 -9.58 -29.89 -26.18
N VAL A 755 -10.24 -30.65 -25.30
CA VAL A 755 -10.43 -30.28 -23.89
C VAL A 755 -10.26 -31.51 -23.01
N HIS A 756 -9.52 -31.36 -21.92
CA HIS A 756 -9.39 -32.40 -20.89
C HIS A 756 -9.91 -31.91 -19.53
N GLY A 757 -10.68 -32.74 -18.84
CA GLY A 757 -11.32 -32.41 -17.56
C GLY A 757 -12.79 -32.87 -17.52
N PRO A 758 -13.58 -32.42 -16.53
CA PRO A 758 -13.14 -31.67 -15.35
C PRO A 758 -12.20 -32.50 -14.47
N ARG A 759 -11.21 -31.84 -13.87
CA ARG A 759 -10.35 -32.44 -12.85
C ARG A 759 -10.52 -31.67 -11.55
N LEU A 760 -10.81 -32.35 -10.43
CA LEU A 760 -10.86 -31.69 -9.13
C LEU A 760 -9.53 -30.98 -8.83
N GLU A 761 -9.62 -29.75 -8.36
CA GLU A 761 -8.50 -29.00 -7.81
C GLU A 761 -8.85 -28.45 -6.42
N LEU A 762 -7.98 -28.69 -5.45
CA LEU A 762 -8.05 -28.08 -4.12
C LEU A 762 -6.93 -27.06 -3.91
N PHE A 763 -5.80 -27.23 -4.60
CA PHE A 763 -4.63 -26.38 -4.43
C PHE A 763 -4.80 -25.05 -5.16
N ARG A 764 -4.41 -23.93 -4.54
CA ARG A 764 -4.10 -22.64 -5.19
C ARG A 764 -2.62 -22.33 -5.01
N ALA A 765 -2.05 -21.50 -5.87
CA ALA A 765 -0.68 -21.02 -5.65
C ALA A 765 -0.68 -20.14 -4.40
N PRO A 766 0.01 -20.51 -3.30
CA PRO A 766 -0.16 -19.81 -2.03
C PRO A 766 0.19 -18.33 -2.15
N THR A 767 -0.72 -17.48 -1.69
CA THR A 767 -0.48 -16.04 -1.57
C THR A 767 0.61 -15.76 -0.53
N ASP A 768 1.10 -14.53 -0.45
CA ASP A 768 1.97 -14.12 0.66
C ASP A 768 1.31 -14.33 2.02
N ASN A 769 0.02 -14.01 2.14
CA ASN A 769 -0.77 -14.27 3.34
C ASN A 769 -0.90 -15.77 3.66
N ASP A 770 -1.06 -16.64 2.67
CA ASP A 770 -1.11 -18.09 2.88
C ASP A 770 0.20 -18.65 3.43
N ARG A 771 1.33 -17.98 3.15
CA ARG A 771 2.67 -18.32 3.63
C ARG A 771 3.01 -17.66 4.97
N GLY A 772 2.20 -16.69 5.39
CA GLY A 772 2.33 -16.00 6.66
C GLY A 772 2.09 -16.91 7.87
N ALA A 773 2.92 -16.73 8.89
CA ALA A 773 2.81 -17.42 10.18
C ALA A 773 3.16 -16.51 11.37
N HIS A 774 3.31 -15.20 11.14
CA HIS A 774 3.64 -14.23 12.19
C HIS A 774 2.50 -14.14 13.21
N PHE A 775 1.26 -13.93 12.73
CA PHE A 775 0.07 -14.10 13.55
C PHE A 775 -0.38 -15.58 13.59
N GLY A 776 -1.03 -15.95 14.69
CA GLY A 776 -1.68 -17.24 14.85
C GLY A 776 -2.85 -17.44 13.88
N SER A 777 -3.30 -18.68 13.78
CA SER A 777 -4.39 -19.08 12.88
C SER A 777 -5.73 -19.09 13.60
N TYR A 778 -6.79 -18.77 12.86
CA TYR A 778 -8.19 -18.98 13.29
C TYR A 778 -8.77 -20.34 12.86
N ASN A 779 -7.92 -21.25 12.36
CA ASN A 779 -8.36 -22.57 11.92
C ASN A 779 -9.01 -23.38 13.04
N HIS A 780 -8.51 -23.29 14.28
CA HIS A 780 -9.00 -24.07 15.40
C HIS A 780 -9.31 -23.27 16.67
N SER A 781 -9.06 -21.96 16.66
CA SER A 781 -9.33 -21.06 17.79
C SER A 781 -10.57 -20.21 17.54
N ASP A 782 -11.17 -19.76 18.64
CA ASP A 782 -12.11 -18.63 18.62
C ASP A 782 -11.28 -17.34 18.42
N PRO A 783 -11.57 -16.50 17.42
CA PRO A 783 -10.88 -15.21 17.27
C PRO A 783 -10.98 -14.30 18.49
N TRP A 784 -11.97 -14.49 19.37
CA TRP A 784 -12.11 -13.74 20.62
C TRP A 784 -11.31 -14.33 21.79
N GLN A 785 -10.63 -15.45 21.57
CA GLN A 785 -9.74 -16.02 22.57
C GLN A 785 -8.56 -15.07 22.83
N GLU A 786 -8.32 -14.79 24.11
CA GLU A 786 -7.18 -14.02 24.58
C GLU A 786 -5.88 -14.84 24.46
N ASP A 787 -4.80 -14.18 24.06
CA ASP A 787 -3.45 -14.72 24.07
C ASP A 787 -2.82 -14.70 25.48
N GLU A 788 -1.52 -14.99 25.57
CA GLU A 788 -0.80 -14.97 26.86
C GLU A 788 -0.68 -13.57 27.50
N HIS A 789 -0.94 -12.51 26.73
CA HIS A 789 -0.96 -11.13 27.17
C HIS A 789 -2.37 -10.61 27.49
N GLY A 790 -3.40 -11.45 27.34
CA GLY A 790 -4.79 -11.06 27.54
C GLY A 790 -5.39 -10.27 26.37
N VAL A 791 -4.74 -10.29 25.20
CA VAL A 791 -5.18 -9.58 23.99
C VAL A 791 -5.92 -10.55 23.06
N PRO A 792 -7.15 -10.24 22.61
CA PRO A 792 -7.89 -11.12 21.72
C PRO A 792 -7.48 -10.96 20.25
N GLY A 793 -7.74 -11.99 19.43
CA GLY A 793 -7.60 -11.92 17.97
C GLY A 793 -6.20 -12.12 17.41
N ASN A 794 -5.29 -12.72 18.18
CA ASN A 794 -3.98 -13.14 17.67
C ASN A 794 -3.97 -14.57 17.12
N GLY A 795 -5.06 -15.32 17.30
CA GLY A 795 -5.18 -16.71 16.83
C GLY A 795 -4.28 -17.69 17.57
N GLU A 796 -4.31 -18.96 17.19
CA GLU A 796 -3.42 -19.99 17.76
C GLU A 796 -2.10 -20.05 16.97
N PRO A 797 -0.92 -19.95 17.61
CA PRO A 797 0.36 -20.11 16.92
C PRO A 797 0.43 -21.43 16.17
N GLY A 798 0.91 -21.41 14.94
CA GLY A 798 0.95 -22.61 14.10
C GLY A 798 1.58 -22.37 12.74
N PRO A 799 1.73 -23.44 11.94
CA PRO A 799 2.29 -23.33 10.59
C PRO A 799 1.46 -22.42 9.68
N SER A 800 2.08 -21.98 8.59
CA SER A 800 1.38 -21.28 7.52
C SER A 800 0.34 -22.18 6.85
N ASN A 801 -0.65 -21.58 6.19
CA ASN A 801 -1.62 -22.34 5.40
C ASN A 801 -0.92 -23.08 4.25
N ALA A 802 0.10 -22.48 3.62
CA ALA A 802 0.91 -23.10 2.58
C ALA A 802 1.59 -24.40 3.06
N ASP A 803 2.15 -24.41 4.26
CA ASP A 803 2.75 -25.61 4.86
C ASP A 803 1.71 -26.69 5.17
N LEU A 804 0.56 -26.29 5.73
CA LEU A 804 -0.56 -27.21 6.00
C LEU A 804 -1.06 -27.87 4.71
N TRP A 805 -1.21 -27.12 3.63
CA TRP A 805 -1.68 -27.62 2.34
C TRP A 805 -0.68 -28.56 1.69
N THR A 806 0.61 -28.25 1.78
CA THR A 806 1.70 -29.09 1.29
C THR A 806 1.77 -30.40 2.09
N ALA A 807 1.67 -30.33 3.42
CA ALA A 807 1.64 -31.50 4.29
C ALA A 807 0.42 -32.40 4.00
N ALA A 808 -0.74 -31.81 3.72
CA ALA A 808 -1.94 -32.53 3.29
C ALA A 808 -1.87 -33.03 1.83
N GLY A 809 -0.83 -32.65 1.07
CA GLY A 809 -0.62 -33.04 -0.32
C GLY A 809 -1.66 -32.49 -1.30
N LEU A 810 -2.25 -31.32 -0.98
CA LEU A 810 -3.29 -30.71 -1.80
C LEU A 810 -2.77 -30.35 -3.20
N ASP A 811 -1.50 -30.01 -3.32
CA ASP A 811 -0.77 -29.70 -4.56
C ASP A 811 -0.65 -30.88 -5.54
N ARG A 812 -0.82 -32.12 -5.05
CA ARG A 812 -0.45 -33.36 -5.76
C ARG A 812 -1.54 -34.44 -5.77
N LEU A 813 -2.81 -34.04 -5.74
CA LEU A 813 -3.95 -34.96 -5.78
C LEU A 813 -3.87 -35.96 -6.96
N LYS A 814 -4.22 -37.22 -6.71
CA LYS A 814 -4.32 -38.28 -7.73
C LYS A 814 -5.76 -38.73 -7.89
N ALA A 815 -6.18 -38.89 -9.14
CA ALA A 815 -7.51 -39.35 -9.50
C ALA A 815 -7.54 -40.87 -9.65
N ARG A 816 -8.59 -41.52 -9.13
CA ARG A 816 -8.92 -42.92 -9.40
C ARG A 816 -10.36 -43.01 -9.84
N VAL A 817 -10.58 -43.40 -11.10
CA VAL A 817 -11.93 -43.66 -11.63
C VAL A 817 -12.53 -44.86 -10.90
N LEU A 818 -13.72 -44.69 -10.34
CA LEU A 818 -14.49 -45.72 -9.64
C LEU A 818 -15.45 -46.43 -10.59
N SER A 819 -16.13 -45.66 -11.46
CA SER A 819 -17.09 -46.19 -12.43
C SER A 819 -17.31 -45.22 -13.57
N VAL A 820 -17.58 -45.76 -14.76
CA VAL A 820 -18.05 -45.04 -15.94
C VAL A 820 -19.36 -45.69 -16.38
N ALA A 821 -20.41 -44.90 -16.59
CA ALA A 821 -21.68 -45.36 -17.12
C ALA A 821 -22.12 -44.46 -18.28
N THR A 822 -22.36 -45.05 -19.44
CA THR A 822 -22.85 -44.35 -20.64
C THR A 822 -24.27 -44.81 -20.96
N GLY A 823 -25.13 -43.89 -21.42
CA GLY A 823 -26.49 -44.19 -21.83
C GLY A 823 -26.99 -43.18 -22.88
N PRO A 824 -28.16 -43.42 -23.51
CA PRO A 824 -28.72 -42.47 -24.46
C PRO A 824 -28.81 -41.08 -23.83
N GLY A 825 -28.13 -40.10 -24.44
CA GLY A 825 -28.12 -38.73 -23.95
C GLY A 825 -27.40 -38.49 -22.62
N ARG A 826 -26.56 -39.42 -22.13
CA ARG A 826 -25.86 -39.24 -20.83
C ARG A 826 -24.50 -39.93 -20.72
N VAL A 827 -23.59 -39.31 -19.96
CA VAL A 827 -22.32 -39.89 -19.51
C VAL A 827 -22.16 -39.58 -18.02
N GLN A 828 -21.89 -40.61 -17.21
CA GLN A 828 -21.64 -40.46 -15.78
C GLN A 828 -20.28 -41.06 -15.41
N VAL A 829 -19.47 -40.29 -14.69
CA VAL A 829 -18.15 -40.71 -14.20
C VAL A 829 -18.10 -40.46 -12.71
N ALA A 830 -17.74 -41.48 -11.94
CA ALA A 830 -17.44 -41.33 -10.52
C ALA A 830 -15.94 -41.48 -10.33
N THR A 831 -15.31 -40.48 -9.71
CA THR A 831 -13.87 -40.43 -9.46
C THR A 831 -13.62 -40.24 -7.98
N ARG A 832 -12.54 -40.83 -7.45
CA ARG A 832 -12.02 -40.52 -6.12
C ARG A 832 -10.67 -39.84 -6.24
N TYR A 833 -10.53 -38.69 -5.59
CA TYR A 833 -9.29 -37.94 -5.48
C TYR A 833 -8.69 -38.10 -4.08
N SER A 834 -7.38 -38.32 -4.01
CA SER A 834 -6.61 -38.32 -2.77
C SER A 834 -5.13 -38.08 -3.11
N ALA A 835 -4.38 -37.48 -2.19
CA ALA A 835 -2.93 -37.39 -2.35
C ALA A 835 -2.27 -38.74 -2.00
N ALA A 836 -1.07 -38.99 -2.53
CA ALA A 836 -0.30 -40.15 -2.12
C ALA A 836 0.01 -40.08 -0.61
N ASP A 837 -0.13 -41.21 0.08
CA ASP A 837 0.05 -41.38 1.53
C ASP A 837 -0.98 -40.66 2.42
N GLN A 838 -2.12 -40.22 1.86
CA GLN A 838 -3.21 -39.60 2.63
C GLN A 838 -4.43 -40.51 2.77
N ALA A 839 -5.08 -40.47 3.94
CA ALA A 839 -6.31 -41.23 4.20
C ALA A 839 -7.58 -40.48 3.73
N CYS A 840 -7.52 -39.15 3.72
CA CYS A 840 -8.63 -38.31 3.28
C CYS A 840 -8.78 -38.34 1.76
N SER A 841 -10.03 -38.25 1.29
CA SER A 841 -10.35 -38.29 -0.13
C SER A 841 -11.59 -37.47 -0.46
N ILE A 842 -11.78 -37.17 -1.74
CA ILE A 842 -12.99 -36.53 -2.27
C ILE A 842 -13.58 -37.44 -3.34
N ARG A 843 -14.86 -37.77 -3.21
CA ARG A 843 -15.63 -38.40 -4.28
C ARG A 843 -16.18 -37.28 -5.17
N VAL A 844 -16.00 -37.42 -6.47
CA VAL A 844 -16.52 -36.52 -7.49
C VAL A 844 -17.41 -37.33 -8.42
N ASP A 845 -18.68 -36.97 -8.50
CA ASP A 845 -19.65 -37.57 -9.41
C ASP A 845 -19.99 -36.56 -10.52
N GLU A 846 -19.48 -36.82 -11.71
CA GLU A 846 -19.66 -36.02 -12.93
C GLU A 846 -20.83 -36.61 -13.73
N GLN A 847 -21.85 -35.81 -14.03
CA GLN A 847 -23.04 -36.21 -14.76
C GLN A 847 -23.24 -35.26 -15.94
N TRP A 848 -22.99 -35.79 -17.14
CA TRP A 848 -23.29 -35.12 -18.40
C TRP A 848 -24.62 -35.63 -18.95
N SER A 849 -25.48 -34.71 -19.38
CA SER A 849 -26.77 -35.05 -19.97
C SER A 849 -27.17 -34.07 -21.05
N LEU A 850 -27.83 -34.56 -22.10
CA LEU A 850 -28.35 -33.73 -23.19
C LEU A 850 -29.88 -33.80 -23.17
N ASP A 851 -30.53 -32.64 -23.13
CA ASP A 851 -31.97 -32.50 -23.32
C ASP A 851 -32.29 -31.43 -24.39
N GLU A 852 -33.57 -31.07 -24.54
CA GLU A 852 -34.02 -30.06 -25.51
C GLU A 852 -33.43 -28.65 -25.24
N SER A 853 -32.96 -28.39 -24.01
CA SER A 853 -32.42 -27.10 -23.58
C SER A 853 -30.90 -26.99 -23.71
N GLY A 854 -30.18 -28.10 -23.93
CA GLY A 854 -28.74 -28.12 -24.19
C GLY A 854 -27.97 -29.21 -23.45
N LEU A 855 -26.64 -29.10 -23.48
CA LEU A 855 -25.73 -29.99 -22.78
C LEU A 855 -25.53 -29.51 -21.34
N TRP A 856 -25.90 -30.34 -20.38
CA TRP A 856 -25.75 -30.10 -18.96
C TRP A 856 -24.58 -30.88 -18.36
N LEU A 857 -23.89 -30.25 -17.42
CA LEU A 857 -22.88 -30.85 -16.57
C LEU A 857 -23.21 -30.56 -15.11
N ARG A 858 -23.51 -31.60 -14.35
CA ARG A 858 -23.59 -31.56 -12.88
C ARG A 858 -22.35 -32.24 -12.30
N ILE A 859 -21.71 -31.59 -11.34
CA ILE A 859 -20.54 -32.14 -10.63
C ILE A 859 -20.85 -32.10 -9.14
N ASP A 860 -21.01 -33.25 -8.50
CA ASP A 860 -21.16 -33.36 -7.06
C ASP A 860 -19.83 -33.75 -6.42
N MET A 861 -19.29 -32.92 -5.53
CA MET A 861 -18.01 -33.11 -4.86
C MET A 861 -18.24 -33.32 -3.36
N VAL A 862 -17.91 -34.51 -2.87
CA VAL A 862 -18.22 -34.95 -1.51
C VAL A 862 -16.94 -35.40 -0.80
N PRO A 863 -16.41 -34.64 0.17
CA PRO A 863 -15.27 -35.07 0.96
C PRO A 863 -15.59 -36.24 1.89
N SER A 864 -14.57 -37.07 2.14
CA SER A 864 -14.56 -37.99 3.29
C SER A 864 -14.49 -37.22 4.60
N ARG A 865 -14.72 -37.93 5.71
CA ARG A 865 -14.42 -37.39 7.05
C ARG A 865 -12.90 -37.34 7.28
N GLY A 866 -12.46 -36.53 8.24
CA GLY A 866 -11.08 -36.50 8.73
C GLY A 866 -10.21 -35.34 8.22
N TRP A 867 -10.75 -34.45 7.38
CA TRP A 867 -10.05 -33.21 7.04
C TRP A 867 -10.01 -32.26 8.24
N THR A 868 -8.86 -31.63 8.47
CA THR A 868 -8.63 -30.77 9.65
C THR A 868 -8.28 -29.33 9.30
N SER A 869 -7.66 -29.06 8.16
CA SER A 869 -7.29 -27.69 7.76
C SER A 869 -8.38 -27.03 6.90
N VAL A 870 -8.29 -25.70 6.75
CA VAL A 870 -8.92 -24.99 5.63
C VAL A 870 -8.38 -25.50 4.29
N TRP A 871 -9.14 -25.25 3.23
CA TRP A 871 -8.74 -25.51 1.86
C TRP A 871 -8.53 -24.21 1.09
N PRO A 872 -7.56 -24.15 0.17
CA PRO A 872 -7.34 -22.96 -0.65
C PRO A 872 -8.49 -22.67 -1.61
N ARG A 873 -9.00 -23.73 -2.25
CA ARG A 873 -10.16 -23.69 -3.15
C ARG A 873 -10.91 -24.99 -3.14
N PHE A 874 -12.09 -25.00 -3.73
CA PHE A 874 -12.84 -26.22 -4.03
C PHE A 874 -13.56 -26.10 -5.36
N GLY A 875 -12.95 -26.67 -6.40
CA GLY A 875 -13.41 -26.50 -7.78
C GLY A 875 -12.90 -27.57 -8.73
N VAL A 876 -13.13 -27.34 -10.02
CA VAL A 876 -12.61 -28.19 -11.09
C VAL A 876 -11.82 -27.38 -12.10
N ARG A 877 -10.77 -27.99 -12.65
CA ARG A 877 -9.95 -27.43 -13.72
C ARG A 877 -10.17 -28.17 -15.04
N PHE A 878 -10.19 -27.41 -16.12
CA PHE A 878 -10.14 -27.87 -17.49
C PHE A 878 -8.81 -27.44 -18.13
N GLN A 879 -8.18 -28.35 -18.85
CA GLN A 879 -7.09 -28.05 -19.76
C GLN A 879 -7.69 -27.76 -21.13
N LEU A 880 -7.41 -26.58 -21.66
CA LEU A 880 -7.86 -26.08 -22.95
C LEU A 880 -6.66 -25.93 -23.89
N GLY A 881 -6.91 -25.84 -25.19
CA GLY A 881 -5.87 -25.45 -26.15
C GLY A 881 -5.35 -24.05 -25.87
N LYS A 882 -4.06 -23.81 -26.17
CA LYS A 882 -3.37 -22.52 -25.90
C LYS A 882 -3.95 -21.34 -26.69
N GLU A 883 -4.70 -21.63 -27.75
CA GLU A 883 -5.40 -20.68 -28.59
C GLU A 883 -6.63 -20.05 -27.92
N VAL A 884 -7.10 -20.61 -26.79
CA VAL A 884 -8.10 -19.96 -25.95
C VAL A 884 -7.43 -18.78 -25.24
N ASP A 885 -7.83 -17.57 -25.60
CA ASP A 885 -7.07 -16.35 -25.29
C ASP A 885 -7.90 -15.19 -24.72
N SER A 886 -9.21 -15.40 -24.50
CA SER A 886 -10.06 -14.38 -23.90
C SER A 886 -11.25 -14.96 -23.14
N ALA A 887 -11.79 -14.15 -22.24
CA ALA A 887 -13.03 -14.43 -21.52
C ALA A 887 -13.95 -13.21 -21.54
N SER A 888 -15.24 -13.43 -21.77
CA SER A 888 -16.31 -12.48 -21.48
C SER A 888 -17.27 -13.10 -20.47
N TRP A 889 -17.70 -12.36 -19.46
CA TRP A 889 -18.54 -12.94 -18.41
C TRP A 889 -19.61 -11.99 -17.90
N TYR A 890 -20.69 -12.57 -17.38
CA TYR A 890 -21.69 -11.89 -16.56
C TYR A 890 -21.54 -12.40 -15.11
N GLY A 891 -21.10 -11.54 -14.21
CA GLY A 891 -20.73 -11.88 -12.83
C GLY A 891 -20.03 -10.71 -12.15
N LEU A 892 -19.25 -10.95 -11.10
CA LEU A 892 -18.45 -9.90 -10.47
C LEU A 892 -17.23 -9.51 -11.31
N GLY A 893 -16.96 -8.22 -11.43
CA GLY A 893 -15.79 -7.68 -12.12
C GLY A 893 -15.70 -6.14 -12.06
N PRO A 894 -14.77 -5.52 -12.80
CA PRO A 894 -13.83 -6.16 -13.73
C PRO A 894 -12.63 -6.83 -13.02
N HIS A 895 -12.30 -6.36 -11.82
CA HIS A 895 -11.18 -6.85 -11.02
C HIS A 895 -11.44 -8.25 -10.44
N GLU A 896 -10.38 -8.91 -9.97
CA GLU A 896 -10.53 -10.13 -9.18
C GLU A 896 -11.26 -9.86 -7.86
N SER A 897 -11.85 -10.91 -7.29
CA SER A 897 -12.61 -10.83 -6.06
C SER A 897 -12.51 -12.14 -5.27
N TYR A 898 -12.36 -12.05 -3.95
CA TYR A 898 -12.28 -13.16 -2.99
C TYR A 898 -13.33 -12.96 -1.87
N PRO A 899 -13.66 -13.97 -1.05
CA PRO A 899 -14.72 -13.85 -0.04
C PRO A 899 -14.66 -12.60 0.84
N ASP A 900 -13.47 -12.20 1.27
CA ASP A 900 -13.16 -11.06 2.15
C ASP A 900 -12.55 -9.85 1.42
N SER A 901 -12.54 -9.84 0.08
CA SER A 901 -12.11 -8.73 -0.78
C SER A 901 -12.87 -8.75 -2.10
N ARG A 902 -14.07 -8.13 -2.14
CA ARG A 902 -15.01 -8.25 -3.26
C ARG A 902 -15.96 -7.06 -3.46
N LEU A 903 -15.93 -6.06 -2.59
CA LEU A 903 -16.89 -4.96 -2.60
C LEU A 903 -16.68 -3.99 -3.78
N ALA A 904 -15.43 -3.87 -4.25
CA ALA A 904 -15.13 -3.07 -5.44
C ALA A 904 -15.58 -3.74 -6.75
N ALA A 905 -15.73 -5.06 -6.76
CA ALA A 905 -16.25 -5.80 -7.91
C ALA A 905 -17.77 -5.67 -7.97
N ARG A 906 -18.31 -5.38 -9.16
CA ARG A 906 -19.75 -5.19 -9.39
C ARG A 906 -20.30 -6.29 -10.28
N VAL A 907 -21.58 -6.58 -10.15
CA VAL A 907 -22.26 -7.49 -11.08
C VAL A 907 -22.49 -6.76 -12.39
N GLY A 908 -21.92 -7.29 -13.47
CA GLY A 908 -21.96 -6.66 -14.78
C GLY A 908 -21.46 -7.59 -15.87
N ARG A 909 -21.46 -7.10 -17.11
CA ARG A 909 -20.85 -7.79 -18.25
C ARG A 909 -19.45 -7.23 -18.51
N TYR A 910 -18.46 -8.11 -18.51
CA TYR A 910 -17.06 -7.77 -18.65
C TYR A 910 -16.41 -8.63 -19.73
N SER A 911 -15.26 -8.19 -20.23
CA SER A 911 -14.42 -8.96 -21.14
C SER A 911 -12.96 -8.58 -20.94
N ALA A 912 -12.07 -9.56 -21.02
CA ALA A 912 -10.62 -9.37 -20.92
C ALA A 912 -9.88 -10.41 -21.75
N SER A 913 -8.65 -10.09 -22.19
CA SER A 913 -7.74 -11.11 -22.68
C SER A 913 -7.27 -11.98 -21.50
N ILE A 914 -6.83 -13.20 -21.78
CA ILE A 914 -6.30 -14.10 -20.75
C ILE A 914 -5.06 -13.53 -20.03
N ASP A 915 -4.33 -12.64 -20.69
CA ASP A 915 -3.11 -12.03 -20.14
C ASP A 915 -3.44 -10.78 -19.30
N ASP A 916 -4.63 -10.18 -19.46
CA ASP A 916 -5.13 -9.06 -18.63
C ASP A 916 -5.99 -9.53 -17.43
N LEU A 917 -6.36 -10.81 -17.37
CA LEU A 917 -7.15 -11.37 -16.27
C LEU A 917 -6.39 -11.49 -14.93
N PRO A 918 -5.15 -12.04 -14.91
CA PRO A 918 -4.35 -12.08 -13.70
C PRO A 918 -3.67 -10.73 -13.44
N VAL A 919 -3.37 -10.49 -12.17
CA VAL A 919 -2.43 -9.44 -11.73
C VAL A 919 -1.03 -10.03 -11.75
N GLU A 920 -0.08 -9.31 -12.34
CA GLU A 920 1.33 -9.71 -12.35
C GLU A 920 2.01 -9.29 -11.03
N TYR A 921 1.68 -9.98 -9.94
CA TYR A 921 2.36 -9.79 -8.65
C TYR A 921 3.85 -10.12 -8.75
N ALA A 922 4.67 -9.41 -7.97
CA ALA A 922 6.12 -9.55 -7.93
C ALA A 922 6.58 -11.00 -7.75
N ARG A 923 5.97 -11.73 -6.81
CA ARG A 923 6.04 -13.19 -6.75
C ARG A 923 4.74 -13.80 -7.30
N PRO A 924 4.81 -14.66 -8.34
CA PRO A 924 3.64 -15.35 -8.85
C PRO A 924 2.88 -16.11 -7.76
N GLN A 925 1.58 -15.88 -7.69
CA GLN A 925 0.69 -16.44 -6.67
C GLN A 925 -0.73 -16.58 -7.21
N GLU A 926 -1.69 -16.94 -6.36
CA GLU A 926 -3.09 -16.96 -6.75
C GLU A 926 -3.56 -15.57 -7.19
N THR A 927 -4.21 -15.51 -8.36
CA THR A 927 -4.77 -14.29 -8.93
C THR A 927 -5.81 -14.65 -10.00
N GLY A 928 -6.66 -13.70 -10.37
CA GLY A 928 -7.55 -13.79 -11.52
C GLY A 928 -8.93 -14.36 -11.21
N HIS A 929 -9.26 -14.68 -9.95
CA HIS A 929 -10.56 -15.22 -9.61
C HIS A 929 -11.68 -14.19 -9.81
N ARG A 930 -12.73 -14.55 -10.54
CA ARG A 930 -13.96 -13.76 -10.73
C ARG A 930 -15.13 -14.50 -10.07
N SER A 931 -15.69 -13.93 -9.01
CA SER A 931 -16.74 -14.57 -8.20
C SER A 931 -18.15 -14.36 -8.77
N ASP A 932 -19.12 -15.09 -8.22
CA ASP A 932 -20.54 -15.06 -8.57
C ASP A 932 -20.83 -15.09 -10.07
N LEU A 933 -20.31 -16.09 -10.77
CA LEU A 933 -20.50 -16.31 -12.18
C LEU A 933 -21.97 -16.68 -12.51
N ARG A 934 -22.52 -16.03 -13.54
CA ARG A 934 -23.78 -16.41 -14.19
C ARG A 934 -23.53 -17.01 -15.57
N GLU A 935 -22.68 -16.36 -16.35
CA GLU A 935 -22.36 -16.73 -17.73
C GLU A 935 -20.88 -16.43 -18.02
N LEU A 936 -20.20 -17.35 -18.69
CA LEU A 936 -18.83 -17.23 -19.17
C LEU A 936 -18.78 -17.63 -20.65
N GLU A 937 -18.22 -16.76 -21.48
CA GLU A 937 -17.85 -17.04 -22.86
C GLU A 937 -16.33 -17.06 -22.98
N LEU A 938 -15.79 -18.11 -23.59
CA LEU A 938 -14.38 -18.22 -23.92
C LEU A 938 -14.17 -17.97 -25.40
N GLY A 939 -13.13 -17.20 -25.73
CA GLY A 939 -12.73 -16.90 -27.09
C GLY A 939 -11.52 -17.70 -27.54
N VAL A 940 -11.45 -17.96 -28.85
CA VAL A 940 -10.29 -18.54 -29.54
C VAL A 940 -9.87 -17.59 -30.65
N GLY A 941 -8.64 -17.05 -30.58
CA GLY A 941 -8.18 -16.04 -31.52
C GLY A 941 -9.10 -14.81 -31.56
N GLY A 942 -9.67 -14.44 -30.41
CA GLY A 942 -10.64 -13.35 -30.26
C GLY A 942 -12.07 -13.64 -30.73
N ALA A 943 -12.39 -14.82 -31.26
CA ALA A 943 -13.74 -15.20 -31.67
C ALA A 943 -14.45 -16.04 -30.59
N PRO A 944 -15.73 -15.80 -30.25
CA PRO A 944 -16.47 -16.62 -29.29
C PRO A 944 -16.49 -18.10 -29.68
N TRP A 945 -16.14 -18.98 -28.75
CA TRP A 945 -16.02 -20.42 -28.99
C TRP A 945 -16.97 -21.22 -28.09
N LEU A 946 -16.97 -20.98 -26.79
CA LEU A 946 -17.70 -21.80 -25.82
C LEU A 946 -18.42 -20.90 -24.80
N ARG A 947 -19.72 -21.12 -24.60
CA ARG A 947 -20.51 -20.50 -23.52
C ARG A 947 -20.77 -21.52 -22.41
N ILE A 948 -20.56 -21.09 -21.18
CA ILE A 948 -20.84 -21.81 -19.94
C ILE A 948 -21.78 -20.96 -19.10
N GLU A 949 -22.97 -21.46 -18.82
CA GLU A 949 -23.92 -20.83 -17.91
C GLU A 949 -23.90 -21.58 -16.58
N ALA A 950 -23.86 -20.85 -15.46
CA ALA A 950 -23.74 -21.38 -14.13
C ALA A 950 -25.00 -21.09 -13.30
N TRP A 951 -25.55 -22.13 -12.70
CA TRP A 951 -26.69 -22.03 -11.79
C TRP A 951 -26.24 -22.04 -10.34
N PRO A 952 -26.99 -21.36 -9.46
CA PRO A 952 -26.74 -21.46 -8.04
C PRO A 952 -26.97 -22.90 -7.54
N ASP A 953 -26.24 -23.28 -6.50
CA ASP A 953 -26.44 -24.57 -5.83
C ASP A 953 -27.69 -24.56 -4.91
N GLY A 954 -27.91 -25.64 -4.17
CA GLY A 954 -29.07 -25.76 -3.27
C GLY A 954 -29.09 -24.78 -2.09
N LEU A 955 -28.01 -24.02 -1.88
CA LEU A 955 -27.88 -22.97 -0.87
C LEU A 955 -27.75 -21.57 -1.51
N ASP A 956 -28.17 -21.43 -2.77
CA ASP A 956 -28.14 -20.19 -3.55
C ASP A 956 -26.74 -19.60 -3.80
N ARG A 957 -25.70 -20.44 -3.78
CA ARG A 957 -24.31 -20.02 -4.00
C ARG A 957 -23.93 -20.21 -5.46
N ARG A 958 -23.26 -19.21 -6.04
CA ARG A 958 -22.73 -19.25 -7.41
C ARG A 958 -21.25 -19.61 -7.41
N PRO A 959 -20.76 -20.32 -8.42
CA PRO A 959 -19.33 -20.54 -8.59
C PRO A 959 -18.64 -19.25 -9.08
N GLY A 960 -17.31 -19.26 -9.12
CA GLY A 960 -16.52 -18.31 -9.88
C GLY A 960 -15.63 -19.00 -10.91
N PHE A 961 -14.84 -18.23 -11.65
CA PHE A 961 -13.86 -18.78 -12.59
C PHE A 961 -12.51 -18.07 -12.52
N THR A 962 -11.48 -18.77 -13.01
CA THR A 962 -10.16 -18.22 -13.31
C THR A 962 -9.72 -18.78 -14.67
N LEU A 963 -9.17 -17.95 -15.55
CA LEU A 963 -8.55 -18.39 -16.80
C LEU A 963 -7.08 -17.96 -16.78
N SER A 964 -6.15 -18.91 -16.96
CA SER A 964 -4.71 -18.68 -16.82
C SER A 964 -3.88 -19.45 -17.85
N ARG A 965 -2.69 -18.94 -18.16
CA ARG A 965 -1.67 -19.59 -18.99
C ARG A 965 -0.94 -20.74 -18.28
N HIS A 966 -1.00 -20.77 -16.94
CA HIS A 966 -0.25 -21.71 -16.11
C HIS A 966 -1.14 -22.41 -15.10
N THR A 967 -0.71 -23.57 -14.61
CA THR A 967 -1.39 -24.21 -13.48
C THR A 967 -1.04 -23.52 -12.17
N ALA A 968 -1.87 -23.67 -11.14
CA ALA A 968 -1.56 -23.21 -9.79
C ALA A 968 -0.23 -23.79 -9.26
N GLN A 969 0.10 -25.02 -9.64
CA GLN A 969 1.37 -25.66 -9.28
C GLN A 969 2.57 -25.02 -9.99
N GLN A 970 2.42 -24.56 -11.23
CA GLN A 970 3.47 -23.84 -11.95
C GLN A 970 3.69 -22.44 -11.35
N LEU A 971 2.61 -21.72 -11.07
CA LEU A 971 2.69 -20.42 -10.39
C LEU A 971 3.39 -20.53 -9.04
N ALA A 972 3.01 -21.50 -8.21
CA ALA A 972 3.64 -21.73 -6.90
C ALA A 972 5.14 -22.07 -6.96
N GLY A 973 5.62 -22.56 -8.11
CA GLY A 973 7.00 -22.99 -8.32
C GLY A 973 7.91 -21.90 -8.89
N ALA A 974 7.38 -20.74 -9.25
CA ALA A 974 8.17 -19.60 -9.76
C ALA A 974 8.36 -18.56 -8.65
N ALA A 975 9.58 -18.03 -8.52
CA ALA A 975 9.88 -16.91 -7.65
C ALA A 975 9.57 -15.58 -8.37
N HIS A 976 9.84 -15.52 -9.68
CA HIS A 976 9.56 -14.34 -10.51
C HIS A 976 8.67 -14.67 -11.73
N PRO A 977 7.89 -13.71 -12.27
CA PRO A 977 7.07 -13.93 -13.47
C PRO A 977 7.90 -14.44 -14.66
N HIS A 978 9.13 -13.96 -14.83
CA HIS A 978 10.00 -14.33 -15.94
C HIS A 978 10.51 -15.79 -15.88
N GLU A 979 10.36 -16.47 -14.74
CA GLU A 979 10.74 -17.88 -14.53
C GLU A 979 9.63 -18.86 -14.91
N LEU A 980 8.40 -18.36 -15.16
CA LEU A 980 7.30 -19.19 -15.59
C LEU A 980 7.62 -19.85 -16.94
N PRO A 981 7.33 -21.15 -17.10
CA PRO A 981 7.62 -21.84 -18.36
C PRO A 981 6.73 -21.32 -19.48
N GLU A 982 7.19 -21.45 -20.73
CA GLU A 982 6.38 -21.13 -21.90
C GLU A 982 5.01 -21.83 -21.86
N PRO A 983 3.89 -21.10 -22.03
CA PRO A 983 2.56 -21.67 -21.95
C PRO A 983 2.33 -22.75 -23.02
N THR A 984 1.91 -23.93 -22.57
CA THR A 984 1.56 -25.05 -23.47
C THR A 984 0.05 -25.19 -23.68
N ASN A 985 -0.75 -24.65 -22.76
CA ASN A 985 -2.21 -24.78 -22.69
C ASN A 985 -2.79 -23.53 -22.02
N SER A 986 -4.10 -23.34 -22.17
CA SER A 986 -4.87 -22.43 -21.30
C SER A 986 -5.62 -23.27 -20.25
N TRP A 987 -5.78 -22.74 -19.05
CA TRP A 987 -6.37 -23.44 -17.91
C TRP A 987 -7.58 -22.69 -17.40
N LEU A 988 -8.75 -23.32 -17.49
CA LEU A 988 -9.98 -22.80 -16.89
C LEU A 988 -10.21 -23.49 -15.55
N TYR A 989 -10.37 -22.71 -14.49
CA TYR A 989 -10.86 -23.14 -13.19
C TYR A 989 -12.31 -22.70 -13.04
N LEU A 990 -13.18 -23.60 -12.60
CA LEU A 990 -14.54 -23.31 -12.16
C LEU A 990 -14.63 -23.70 -10.69
N ASP A 991 -14.57 -22.69 -9.84
CA ASP A 991 -14.47 -22.85 -8.39
C ASP A 991 -15.85 -22.71 -7.74
N ALA A 992 -16.28 -23.75 -7.01
CA ALA A 992 -17.48 -23.65 -6.19
C ALA A 992 -17.26 -22.81 -4.93
N ALA A 993 -16.00 -22.71 -4.49
CA ALA A 993 -15.57 -21.84 -3.40
C ALA A 993 -14.05 -21.58 -3.50
N GLN A 994 -13.63 -20.43 -2.99
CA GLN A 994 -12.25 -20.04 -2.73
C GLN A 994 -12.14 -19.66 -1.25
N HIS A 995 -10.95 -19.82 -0.66
CA HIS A 995 -10.63 -19.24 0.63
C HIS A 995 -10.50 -17.71 0.51
N GLY A 996 -10.85 -16.97 1.56
CA GLY A 996 -10.41 -15.59 1.72
C GLY A 996 -8.88 -15.42 1.63
N VAL A 997 -8.45 -14.17 1.59
CA VAL A 997 -7.03 -13.79 1.44
C VAL A 997 -6.43 -13.26 2.73
N GLY A 998 -7.21 -12.65 3.62
CA GLY A 998 -6.75 -12.15 4.92
C GLY A 998 -5.58 -11.17 4.78
N SER A 999 -4.75 -11.07 5.83
CA SER A 999 -3.52 -10.28 5.81
C SER A 999 -2.42 -10.94 6.66
N ARG A 1000 -2.36 -12.28 6.69
CA ARG A 1000 -1.54 -13.03 7.65
C ARG A 1000 -0.03 -12.97 7.39
N ALA A 1001 0.40 -12.36 6.27
CA ALA A 1001 1.80 -12.03 6.07
C ALA A 1001 2.32 -11.15 7.23
N CYS A 1002 1.56 -10.12 7.60
CA CYS A 1002 1.70 -9.35 8.82
C CYS A 1002 0.32 -8.83 9.29
N GLY A 1003 -0.27 -9.46 10.31
CA GLY A 1003 -1.61 -9.14 10.80
C GLY A 1003 -2.58 -10.33 10.79
N PRO A 1004 -3.90 -10.09 10.93
CA PRO A 1004 -4.88 -11.16 11.16
C PRO A 1004 -4.96 -12.24 10.06
N ASP A 1005 -5.21 -13.48 10.47
CA ASP A 1005 -5.62 -14.59 9.58
C ASP A 1005 -7.00 -14.29 8.94
N VAL A 1006 -7.34 -15.06 7.90
CA VAL A 1006 -8.66 -14.98 7.25
C VAL A 1006 -9.75 -15.17 8.31
N TRP A 1007 -10.70 -14.22 8.35
CA TRP A 1007 -11.77 -14.26 9.32
C TRP A 1007 -12.64 -15.53 9.12
N PRO A 1008 -13.12 -16.20 10.18
CA PRO A 1008 -13.73 -17.53 10.05
C PRO A 1008 -14.90 -17.66 9.06
N GLU A 1009 -15.71 -16.62 8.91
CA GLU A 1009 -16.85 -16.56 7.97
C GLU A 1009 -16.40 -16.57 6.50
N ASP A 1010 -15.18 -16.10 6.25
CA ASP A 1010 -14.55 -16.00 4.93
C ASP A 1010 -13.56 -17.18 4.70
N ALA A 1011 -13.40 -18.04 5.71
CA ALA A 1011 -12.51 -19.19 5.67
C ALA A 1011 -13.15 -20.43 5.03
N LEU A 1012 -12.49 -21.04 4.05
CA LEU A 1012 -13.02 -22.21 3.36
C LEU A 1012 -12.70 -23.50 4.12
N ARG A 1013 -13.69 -24.05 4.81
CA ARG A 1013 -13.58 -25.35 5.49
C ARG A 1013 -14.11 -26.51 4.62
N PRO A 1014 -13.65 -27.76 4.86
CA PRO A 1014 -14.10 -28.93 4.12
C PRO A 1014 -15.61 -29.15 4.18
N GLU A 1015 -16.27 -29.13 3.03
CA GLU A 1015 -17.71 -29.35 2.92
C GLU A 1015 -18.09 -29.87 1.53
N ALA A 1016 -19.33 -30.33 1.34
CA ALA A 1016 -19.79 -30.78 0.03
C ALA A 1016 -20.23 -29.60 -0.84
N ARG A 1017 -19.99 -29.72 -2.15
CA ARG A 1017 -20.38 -28.72 -3.14
C ARG A 1017 -20.90 -29.37 -4.41
N SER A 1018 -21.74 -28.64 -5.12
CA SER A 1018 -22.22 -29.03 -6.43
C SER A 1018 -22.01 -27.88 -7.41
N LEU A 1019 -21.57 -28.19 -8.62
CA LEU A 1019 -21.60 -27.29 -9.77
C LEU A 1019 -22.71 -27.74 -10.71
N LEU A 1020 -23.54 -26.81 -11.17
CA LEU A 1020 -24.51 -27.05 -12.23
C LEU A 1020 -24.27 -26.09 -13.38
N LEU A 1021 -23.91 -26.65 -14.53
CA LEU A 1021 -23.47 -25.91 -15.69
C LEU A 1021 -24.26 -26.33 -16.92
N ARG A 1022 -24.55 -25.37 -17.80
CA ARG A 1022 -24.99 -25.62 -19.18
C ARG A 1022 -23.90 -25.15 -20.13
N ILE A 1023 -23.57 -25.98 -21.11
CA ILE A 1023 -22.45 -25.76 -22.02
C ILE A 1023 -22.96 -25.72 -23.46
N THR A 1024 -22.62 -24.65 -24.18
CA THR A 1024 -23.05 -24.41 -25.57
C THR A 1024 -21.86 -24.04 -26.44
N GLY A 1025 -21.71 -24.70 -27.59
CA GLY A 1025 -20.71 -24.31 -28.60
C GLY A 1025 -21.21 -23.16 -29.46
N LEU A 1026 -20.36 -22.16 -29.73
CA LEU A 1026 -20.71 -20.92 -30.45
C LEU A 1026 -20.24 -20.89 -31.91
N THR A 1027 -19.48 -21.89 -32.36
CA THR A 1027 -18.93 -21.93 -33.73
C THR A 1027 -19.93 -22.54 -34.73
N GLY A 1028 -20.57 -21.68 -35.55
CA GLY A 1028 -21.27 -22.04 -36.80
C GLY A 1028 -22.81 -21.99 -36.76
N ASN A 1029 -23.39 -21.06 -37.56
CA ASN A 1029 -24.82 -20.88 -37.93
C ASN A 1029 -25.78 -20.14 -36.95
N GLU A 1030 -25.51 -18.86 -36.62
CA GLU A 1030 -26.57 -17.95 -36.12
C GLU A 1030 -26.70 -16.62 -36.90
N THR A 1031 -26.58 -16.65 -38.22
CA THR A 1031 -27.00 -15.53 -39.11
C THR A 1031 -28.36 -15.75 -39.79
N SER A 1032 -29.20 -16.67 -39.32
CA SER A 1032 -30.58 -16.79 -39.85
C SER A 1032 -31.58 -17.27 -38.80
N ARG A 1033 -32.07 -16.36 -37.96
CA ARG A 1033 -33.39 -16.44 -37.31
C ARG A 1033 -33.76 -15.07 -36.70
N SER A 1034 -33.95 -14.09 -37.58
CA SER A 1034 -34.86 -12.98 -37.34
C SER A 1034 -36.02 -13.11 -38.33
N GLY A 1035 -37.20 -13.39 -37.78
CA GLY A 1035 -38.49 -13.43 -38.44
C GLY A 1035 -39.55 -13.17 -37.39
#